data_AF-A0A8H2ZXG6-F1
#
_entry.id   AF-A0A8H2ZXG6-F1
#
_cell.length_a   1.000
_cell.length_b   1.000
_cell.length_c   1.000
_cell.angle_alpha   90.00
_cell.angle_beta   90.00
_cell.angle_gamma   90.00
#
_symmetry.space_group_name_H-M   'P 1'
#
loop_
_entity.id
_entity.type
_entity.pdbx_description
1 polymer ?
#
loop_
_entity_poly.entity_id
_entity_poly.type
_entity_poly.pdbx_seq_one_letter_code
_entity_poly.pdbx_strand_id
1 'polypeptide(L)'
;MRLILFTVASGLLHLTAAQTIYDIWQTTWDRSKLLTRTNDPLVNFVAKGAIGDADIVVNDGTVYQQMDGFGATLTDSSALVFNNLKTKNSANYWALLNKLFDITDGAATAGFGVLRLNLGASDFSAKAYSFDDKSGDTTLSSFSLDNAPSYLWSVLKDIYSINPKIKLYVVPWSPPAWMKSGGTMNGGTLQTQYNGVYAQYLFKTVQQLSARGFPVYVINPQASFNEPQNSNPTYPTTSMSASQEAAIGQALRPLLDNNGFSSVKIVGFEHNWDNAGGYPIDLMKAAPNAFSGVSFHCYASGGPSQLETFHNAYPNKEIYFTECTGSFGSDWWSDIKWTMDNIAIGAPQHWARTALEWNLASDESGGPTFPGTDSCKSPACRALVTIKSDGSYELNQEFYSLAQASRAVVPKDSGGPIGQRIGVTVGGNLSWALRVNAFVTKRNNSADWNRYSIVVLNWNDNASSSWNPQPVKATIEFRGVQSAVWRSNFPVNFNSHGLWVMESTKRVLSIQSHVVHGYVGNKAATFPLQLLGWDVDAINTVQFSNHSGEYAELAAWMQRYVPGAEALSALADFAAHLKAKNPNLLFVLDPVMGDDGKMYVANDVLPVYRDRLLPLATVITPNWFEVELITQIHLTSRDSIRSALHSLHFDHGVRNVVVTSVIVREGSCLSDEVTAAGLRTGNDYSANGMTDSINLKDEYILCIASSAQEDPSVAPAVYALAVPRIKGYFSGVGDLFSALVMAHFHRSQNSNANGLPPTNGSIPPLPTAASRALHTTHAILRRTQKHALALAERSSDDPSSSNAYTDDELDSQEPLRRVRRMRTRELRIIQSRDDILAFEAESGSFETMRPWKGFWGS
;
A
#
# COMPACT_ATOMS: atom_id res chain seq x y z
N MET A 1 -14.61 -38.69 -31.63
CA MET A 1 -14.81 -37.85 -30.42
C MET A 1 -13.83 -36.69 -30.44
N ARG A 2 -14.30 -35.47 -30.73
CA ARG A 2 -13.76 -34.17 -30.32
C ARG A 2 -14.68 -33.09 -30.91
N LEU A 3 -15.14 -32.15 -30.07
CA LEU A 3 -16.01 -31.04 -30.46
C LEU A 3 -15.15 -29.84 -30.83
N ILE A 4 -15.64 -29.00 -31.75
CA ILE A 4 -15.19 -27.61 -31.96
C ILE A 4 -16.45 -26.79 -32.24
N LEU A 5 -16.71 -25.73 -31.47
CA LEU A 5 -17.83 -24.82 -31.71
C LEU A 5 -17.58 -23.46 -31.03
N PHE A 6 -17.99 -22.37 -31.69
CA PHE A 6 -17.51 -20.99 -31.50
C PHE A 6 -17.79 -20.30 -30.15
N THR A 7 -17.11 -19.16 -30.01
CA THR A 7 -17.16 -18.13 -28.96
C THR A 7 -18.58 -17.75 -28.52
N VAL A 8 -18.75 -17.56 -27.21
CA VAL A 8 -19.93 -16.92 -26.62
C VAL A 8 -19.46 -15.90 -25.60
N ALA A 9 -19.77 -14.62 -25.89
CA ALA A 9 -19.48 -13.41 -25.11
C ALA A 9 -18.02 -13.09 -24.76
N SER A 10 -17.66 -11.81 -24.89
CA SER A 10 -16.48 -11.20 -24.27
C SER A 10 -16.91 -10.00 -23.41
N GLY A 11 -16.60 -10.05 -22.12
CA GLY A 11 -16.97 -9.05 -21.14
C GLY A 11 -15.88 -8.83 -20.09
N LEU A 12 -15.41 -7.59 -19.96
CA LEU A 12 -14.45 -7.17 -18.94
C LEU A 12 -15.16 -6.34 -17.88
N LEU A 13 -15.18 -6.85 -16.65
CA LEU A 13 -15.83 -6.25 -15.49
C LEU A 13 -14.75 -5.76 -14.51
N HIS A 14 -14.48 -4.46 -14.49
CA HIS A 14 -13.48 -3.91 -13.58
C HIS A 14 -13.99 -4.00 -12.14
N LEU A 15 -13.43 -4.94 -11.38
CA LEU A 15 -13.49 -4.93 -9.92
C LEU A 15 -12.65 -3.75 -9.43
N THR A 16 -13.30 -2.59 -9.34
CA THR A 16 -12.72 -1.39 -8.74
C THR A 16 -12.41 -1.70 -7.28
N ALA A 17 -11.15 -1.93 -6.95
CA ALA A 17 -10.68 -1.76 -5.59
C ALA A 17 -10.90 -0.29 -5.23
N ALA A 18 -11.95 -0.03 -4.47
CA ALA A 18 -11.99 1.16 -3.66
C ALA A 18 -10.82 1.03 -2.67
N GLN A 19 -10.05 2.11 -2.48
CA GLN A 19 -9.27 2.20 -1.26
C GLN A 19 -10.26 2.06 -0.10
N THR A 20 -9.92 1.26 0.91
CA THR A 20 -10.81 1.02 2.06
C THR A 20 -10.09 1.28 3.38
N ILE A 21 -10.89 1.26 4.42
CA ILE A 21 -10.49 1.47 5.79
C ILE A 21 -11.04 0.28 6.56
N TYR A 22 -10.16 -0.46 7.23
CA TYR A 22 -10.56 -1.65 8.00
C TYR A 22 -9.74 -1.77 9.29
N ASP A 23 -10.08 -2.76 10.13
CA ASP A 23 -9.45 -3.00 11.45
C ASP A 23 -9.36 -1.70 12.27
N ILE A 24 -10.47 -0.97 12.37
CA ILE A 24 -10.59 0.17 13.28
C ILE A 24 -10.76 -0.38 14.70
N TRP A 25 -10.03 0.17 15.67
CA TRP A 25 -10.30 -0.01 17.10
C TRP A 25 -10.41 1.37 17.75
N GLN A 26 -10.90 1.43 18.99
CA GLN A 26 -11.13 2.67 19.73
C GLN A 26 -10.70 2.54 21.20
N THR A 27 -10.22 3.66 21.75
CA THR A 27 -10.07 3.91 23.19
C THR A 27 -10.76 5.24 23.48
N THR A 28 -11.58 5.34 24.53
CA THR A 28 -12.45 6.49 24.82
C THR A 28 -12.16 7.16 26.16
N TRP A 29 -12.45 8.46 26.28
CA TRP A 29 -12.31 9.20 27.56
C TRP A 29 -13.24 8.62 28.63
N ASP A 30 -14.46 8.22 28.22
CA ASP A 30 -15.48 7.61 29.06
C ASP A 30 -15.20 6.15 29.44
N ARG A 31 -14.10 5.57 28.90
CA ARG A 31 -13.68 4.16 29.07
C ARG A 31 -14.69 3.11 28.58
N SER A 32 -15.73 3.50 27.85
CA SER A 32 -16.68 2.57 27.22
C SER A 32 -16.04 1.67 26.14
N LYS A 33 -14.90 2.10 25.59
CA LYS A 33 -14.04 1.30 24.70
C LYS A 33 -12.58 1.50 25.13
N LEU A 34 -11.83 0.40 25.16
CA LEU A 34 -10.47 0.31 25.70
C LEU A 34 -9.67 -0.68 24.85
N LEU A 35 -8.98 -0.18 23.81
CA LEU A 35 -8.35 -1.03 22.78
C LEU A 35 -9.39 -2.03 22.21
N THR A 36 -10.54 -1.52 21.76
CA THR A 36 -11.69 -2.33 21.32
C THR A 36 -11.92 -2.19 19.81
N ARG A 37 -11.75 -3.28 19.05
CA ARG A 37 -12.04 -3.32 17.60
C ARG A 37 -13.51 -3.01 17.34
N THR A 38 -13.81 -2.25 16.29
CA THR A 38 -15.19 -2.04 15.85
C THR A 38 -15.57 -3.00 14.72
N ASN A 39 -16.88 -3.24 14.64
CA ASN A 39 -17.51 -4.01 13.56
C ASN A 39 -18.10 -3.05 12.50
N ASP A 40 -17.52 -1.85 12.37
CA ASP A 40 -17.98 -0.84 11.41
C ASP A 40 -17.75 -1.36 9.98
N PRO A 41 -18.67 -1.10 9.03
CA PRO A 41 -18.49 -1.50 7.64
C PRO A 41 -17.27 -0.79 7.02
N LEU A 42 -16.64 -1.44 6.04
CA LEU A 42 -15.50 -0.90 5.29
C LEU A 42 -15.80 0.53 4.79
N VAL A 43 -15.07 1.52 5.30
CA VAL A 43 -15.22 2.89 4.81
C VAL A 43 -14.43 2.98 3.51
N ASN A 44 -15.14 2.87 2.40
CA ASN A 44 -14.59 3.10 1.06
C ASN A 44 -14.11 4.55 0.91
N PHE A 45 -13.17 4.78 0.00
CA PHE A 45 -12.87 6.10 -0.54
C PHE A 45 -13.68 6.38 -1.82
N VAL A 46 -13.85 7.65 -2.15
CA VAL A 46 -14.53 8.21 -3.33
C VAL A 46 -13.73 9.40 -3.90
N ALA A 47 -14.17 9.93 -5.03
CA ALA A 47 -13.68 11.20 -5.57
C ALA A 47 -13.68 12.32 -4.50
N LYS A 48 -12.67 13.19 -4.57
CA LYS A 48 -12.56 14.39 -3.71
C LYS A 48 -13.81 15.27 -3.82
N GLY A 49 -14.15 15.91 -2.71
CA GLY A 49 -15.33 16.77 -2.57
C GLY A 49 -15.15 17.80 -1.46
N ALA A 50 -16.23 18.15 -0.77
CA ALA A 50 -16.18 19.07 0.35
C ALA A 50 -15.65 18.37 1.63
N ILE A 51 -14.49 18.82 2.10
CA ILE A 51 -13.84 18.38 3.34
C ILE A 51 -14.72 18.59 4.60
N GLY A 52 -14.28 18.00 5.71
CA GLY A 52 -14.86 18.19 7.05
C GLY A 52 -14.44 19.51 7.70
N ASP A 53 -14.67 19.59 9.01
CA ASP A 53 -14.14 20.69 9.85
C ASP A 53 -12.60 20.58 9.96
N ALA A 54 -12.06 19.37 9.86
CA ALA A 54 -10.64 19.05 9.68
C ALA A 54 -10.43 18.13 8.47
N ASP A 55 -9.20 18.05 7.97
CA ASP A 55 -8.85 17.30 6.76
C ASP A 55 -7.46 16.63 6.90
N ILE A 56 -7.40 15.31 6.93
CA ILE A 56 -6.16 14.54 7.14
C ILE A 56 -5.66 14.03 5.79
N VAL A 57 -4.61 14.65 5.25
CA VAL A 57 -4.03 14.25 3.96
C VAL A 57 -2.80 13.39 4.20
N VAL A 58 -2.86 12.11 3.80
CA VAL A 58 -1.74 11.16 3.87
C VAL A 58 -0.95 11.18 2.56
N ASN A 59 0.38 11.27 2.67
CA ASN A 59 1.32 11.38 1.56
C ASN A 59 2.43 10.33 1.72
N ASP A 60 2.36 9.24 0.96
CA ASP A 60 3.39 8.21 0.94
C ASP A 60 4.56 8.46 -0.03
N GLY A 61 4.54 9.58 -0.75
CA GLY A 61 5.71 10.10 -1.47
C GLY A 61 6.76 10.74 -0.55
N THR A 62 6.35 11.19 0.64
CA THR A 62 7.27 11.66 1.69
C THR A 62 7.48 10.54 2.71
N VAL A 63 8.73 10.14 2.93
CA VAL A 63 9.10 9.03 3.82
C VAL A 63 10.14 9.51 4.84
N TYR A 64 9.93 9.15 6.11
CA TYR A 64 10.77 9.54 7.26
C TYR A 64 11.44 8.31 7.90
N GLN A 65 11.72 8.38 9.21
CA GLN A 65 12.45 7.34 9.92
C GLN A 65 11.73 5.98 9.91
N GLN A 66 12.54 4.93 9.80
CA GLN A 66 12.11 3.56 10.09
C GLN A 66 11.86 3.46 11.60
N MET A 67 10.64 3.13 12.01
CA MET A 67 10.36 2.93 13.43
C MET A 67 11.07 1.67 13.91
N ASP A 68 11.48 1.69 15.18
CA ASP A 68 11.99 0.51 15.87
C ASP A 68 10.95 -0.15 16.77
N GLY A 69 10.02 0.63 17.35
CA GLY A 69 8.79 0.13 17.99
C GLY A 69 8.45 0.88 19.28
N PHE A 70 7.42 0.40 19.98
CA PHE A 70 6.92 0.96 21.24
C PHE A 70 6.94 -0.13 22.34
N GLY A 71 6.92 0.28 23.61
CA GLY A 71 7.00 -0.62 24.76
C GLY A 71 7.36 0.09 26.07
N ALA A 72 8.03 -0.60 26.99
CA ALA A 72 8.46 -0.04 28.28
C ALA A 72 9.71 -0.73 28.83
N THR A 73 10.13 -0.38 30.05
CA THR A 73 11.23 -1.02 30.78
C THR A 73 10.76 -2.21 31.62
N LEU A 74 11.37 -3.38 31.44
CA LEU A 74 11.25 -4.50 32.38
C LEU A 74 12.25 -4.27 33.52
N THR A 75 11.84 -3.48 34.51
CA THR A 75 12.60 -3.27 35.76
C THR A 75 12.61 -4.55 36.62
N ASP A 76 13.56 -4.68 37.55
CA ASP A 76 13.54 -5.72 38.59
C ASP A 76 12.18 -5.74 39.31
N SER A 77 11.65 -4.58 39.70
CA SER A 77 10.31 -4.47 40.29
C SER A 77 9.19 -4.96 39.36
N SER A 78 9.21 -4.58 38.07
CA SER A 78 8.25 -5.10 37.08
C SER A 78 8.32 -6.62 37.00
N ALA A 79 9.51 -7.18 36.87
CA ALA A 79 9.71 -8.63 36.77
C ALA A 79 9.29 -9.38 38.04
N LEU A 80 9.47 -8.78 39.22
CA LEU A 80 8.99 -9.33 40.49
C LEU A 80 7.46 -9.41 40.53
N VAL A 81 6.74 -8.33 40.19
CA VAL A 81 5.26 -8.36 40.20
C VAL A 81 4.71 -9.28 39.11
N PHE A 82 5.36 -9.38 37.95
CA PHE A 82 5.06 -10.40 36.94
C PHE A 82 5.25 -11.84 37.44
N ASN A 83 6.37 -12.13 38.13
CA ASN A 83 6.64 -13.45 38.69
C ASN A 83 5.67 -13.81 39.83
N ASN A 84 5.28 -12.82 40.64
CA ASN A 84 4.24 -12.97 41.66
C ASN A 84 2.88 -13.30 41.02
N LEU A 85 2.50 -12.61 39.94
CA LEU A 85 1.30 -12.93 39.16
C LEU A 85 1.38 -14.34 38.55
N LYS A 86 2.53 -14.75 37.98
CA LYS A 86 2.75 -16.10 37.45
C LYS A 86 2.50 -17.17 38.51
N THR A 87 2.95 -16.93 39.74
CA THR A 87 2.79 -17.83 40.90
C THR A 87 1.36 -17.82 41.44
N LYS A 88 0.71 -16.66 41.47
CA LYS A 88 -0.64 -16.44 42.04
C LYS A 88 -1.77 -16.86 41.10
N ASN A 89 -1.64 -16.54 39.82
CA ASN A 89 -2.60 -16.83 38.75
C ASN A 89 -1.88 -16.86 37.39
N SER A 90 -1.30 -18.03 37.04
CA SER A 90 -0.58 -18.21 35.79
C SER A 90 -1.44 -17.99 34.53
N ALA A 91 -2.78 -18.08 34.61
CA ALA A 91 -3.64 -17.80 33.48
C ALA A 91 -3.70 -16.30 33.17
N ASN A 92 -3.92 -15.46 34.20
CA ASN A 92 -3.84 -14.01 34.07
C ASN A 92 -2.44 -13.54 33.64
N TYR A 93 -1.38 -14.18 34.14
CA TYR A 93 -0.01 -13.90 33.72
C TYR A 93 0.19 -14.08 32.20
N TRP A 94 -0.17 -15.24 31.65
CA TRP A 94 -0.02 -15.49 30.21
C TRP A 94 -0.98 -14.64 29.37
N ALA A 95 -2.21 -14.40 29.83
CA ALA A 95 -3.14 -13.50 29.16
C ALA A 95 -2.59 -12.06 29.08
N LEU A 96 -1.99 -11.56 30.17
CA LEU A 96 -1.37 -10.24 30.23
C LEU A 96 -0.12 -10.14 29.34
N LEU A 97 0.79 -11.12 29.38
CA LEU A 97 1.97 -11.08 28.50
C LEU A 97 1.60 -11.15 27.02
N ASN A 98 0.59 -11.94 26.63
CA ASN A 98 0.09 -11.91 25.25
C ASN A 98 -0.55 -10.55 24.92
N LYS A 99 -1.38 -9.99 25.82
CA LYS A 99 -1.99 -8.66 25.67
C LYS A 99 -0.95 -7.56 25.42
N LEU A 100 0.23 -7.66 26.03
CA LEU A 100 1.37 -6.75 25.86
C LEU A 100 2.18 -7.02 24.59
N PHE A 101 2.62 -8.26 24.36
CA PHE A 101 3.73 -8.56 23.44
C PHE A 101 3.37 -9.33 22.16
N ASP A 102 2.21 -9.97 22.05
CA ASP A 102 1.85 -10.70 20.83
C ASP A 102 1.63 -9.72 19.65
N ILE A 103 2.44 -9.91 18.61
CA ILE A 103 2.52 -9.10 17.39
C ILE A 103 1.70 -9.67 16.22
N THR A 104 0.80 -10.63 16.46
CA THR A 104 -0.06 -11.20 15.43
C THR A 104 -1.00 -10.13 14.85
N ASP A 105 -0.92 -9.88 13.53
CA ASP A 105 -1.75 -8.88 12.84
C ASP A 105 -3.25 -9.16 13.03
N GLY A 106 -3.98 -8.16 13.52
CA GLY A 106 -5.40 -8.26 13.87
C GLY A 106 -5.72 -8.88 15.24
N ALA A 107 -4.75 -9.39 16.00
CA ALA A 107 -4.97 -9.85 17.38
C ALA A 107 -5.35 -8.70 18.32
N ALA A 108 -5.93 -9.00 19.49
CA ALA A 108 -6.47 -7.99 20.42
C ALA A 108 -5.45 -7.37 21.40
N THR A 109 -4.24 -7.12 20.92
CA THR A 109 -3.01 -6.92 21.71
C THR A 109 -2.36 -5.56 21.41
N ALA A 110 -1.37 -5.18 22.21
CA ALA A 110 -0.54 -3.99 21.97
C ALA A 110 0.64 -4.27 21.03
N GLY A 111 1.14 -5.50 20.98
CA GLY A 111 2.23 -5.92 20.11
C GLY A 111 3.53 -5.13 20.34
N PHE A 112 3.87 -4.85 21.60
CA PHE A 112 5.10 -4.11 21.93
C PHE A 112 6.33 -4.85 21.39
N GLY A 113 7.07 -4.17 20.52
CA GLY A 113 8.22 -4.72 19.80
C GLY A 113 9.58 -4.28 20.36
N VAL A 114 9.58 -3.44 21.40
CA VAL A 114 10.78 -2.93 22.07
C VAL A 114 10.64 -3.15 23.57
N LEU A 115 11.74 -3.52 24.21
CA LEU A 115 11.81 -3.68 25.66
C LEU A 115 13.11 -3.05 26.16
N ARG A 116 13.04 -2.16 27.16
CA ARG A 116 14.20 -1.60 27.84
C ARG A 116 14.51 -2.44 29.09
N LEU A 117 15.78 -2.57 29.46
CA LEU A 117 16.26 -3.43 30.53
C LEU A 117 17.37 -2.74 31.33
N ASN A 118 17.25 -2.74 32.65
CA ASN A 118 18.29 -2.26 33.56
C ASN A 118 19.49 -3.21 33.63
N LEU A 119 20.68 -2.64 33.67
CA LEU A 119 21.91 -3.34 34.02
C LEU A 119 22.34 -2.94 35.43
N GLY A 120 22.38 -3.92 36.33
CA GLY A 120 22.50 -3.64 37.76
C GLY A 120 21.21 -3.04 38.32
N ALA A 121 21.28 -2.61 39.58
CA ALA A 121 20.17 -1.99 40.28
C ALA A 121 19.78 -0.62 39.72
N SER A 122 18.47 -0.39 39.67
CA SER A 122 17.80 0.90 39.45
C SER A 122 17.15 1.41 40.75
N ASP A 123 16.45 2.55 40.67
CA ASP A 123 15.47 2.99 41.66
C ASP A 123 14.22 2.09 41.74
N PHE A 124 14.03 1.19 40.78
CA PHE A 124 13.04 0.09 40.78
C PHE A 124 13.73 -1.26 40.91
N SER A 125 14.58 -1.40 41.94
CA SER A 125 15.27 -2.64 42.32
C SER A 125 15.32 -2.81 43.83
N ALA A 126 15.19 -4.05 44.32
CA ALA A 126 15.02 -4.32 45.76
C ALA A 126 16.28 -4.06 46.63
N LYS A 127 17.45 -3.90 46.02
CA LYS A 127 18.76 -3.60 46.66
C LYS A 127 19.71 -3.03 45.61
N ALA A 128 20.83 -2.44 46.04
CA ALA A 128 21.96 -2.16 45.15
C ALA A 128 22.69 -3.46 44.76
N TYR A 129 23.09 -3.55 43.49
CA TYR A 129 24.01 -4.55 42.94
C TYR A 129 24.48 -4.10 41.56
N SER A 130 25.67 -4.54 41.14
CA SER A 130 26.14 -4.52 39.75
C SER A 130 26.47 -5.96 39.32
N PHE A 131 26.93 -6.16 38.07
CA PHE A 131 27.41 -7.48 37.65
C PHE A 131 28.83 -7.79 38.13
N ASP A 132 29.59 -6.83 38.69
CA ASP A 132 30.92 -7.10 39.26
C ASP A 132 31.18 -6.22 40.50
N ASP A 133 30.51 -6.55 41.61
CA ASP A 133 30.64 -5.83 42.88
C ASP A 133 31.96 -6.11 43.64
N LYS A 134 32.89 -6.89 43.07
CA LYS A 134 34.18 -7.18 43.69
C LYS A 134 35.14 -6.00 43.51
N SER A 135 35.40 -5.32 44.63
CA SER A 135 36.26 -4.13 44.66
C SER A 135 37.61 -4.35 43.98
N GLY A 136 37.88 -3.55 42.95
CA GLY A 136 39.17 -3.54 42.23
C GLY A 136 39.33 -4.61 41.15
N ASP A 137 38.29 -5.35 40.74
CA ASP A 137 38.39 -6.36 39.67
C ASP A 137 38.48 -5.71 38.25
N THR A 138 39.61 -5.08 37.95
CA THR A 138 39.90 -4.48 36.65
C THR A 138 40.02 -5.49 35.50
N THR A 139 40.11 -6.79 35.82
CA THR A 139 40.02 -7.90 34.86
C THR A 139 38.58 -8.34 34.56
N LEU A 140 37.63 -7.85 35.36
CA LEU A 140 36.23 -8.27 35.39
C LEU A 140 36.09 -9.78 35.53
N SER A 141 36.96 -10.42 36.34
CA SER A 141 37.01 -11.87 36.52
C SER A 141 35.80 -12.43 37.27
N SER A 142 35.08 -11.56 37.96
CA SER A 142 33.93 -11.91 38.81
C SER A 142 32.59 -11.46 38.20
N PHE A 143 32.63 -10.95 36.96
CA PHE A 143 31.46 -10.49 36.22
C PHE A 143 30.41 -11.60 36.04
N SER A 144 29.21 -11.38 36.57
CA SER A 144 28.07 -12.29 36.42
C SER A 144 26.73 -11.57 36.31
N LEU A 145 25.94 -11.93 35.30
CA LEU A 145 24.53 -11.53 35.18
C LEU A 145 23.63 -12.17 36.26
N ASP A 146 24.10 -13.18 37.00
CA ASP A 146 23.33 -13.82 38.08
C ASP A 146 23.34 -13.04 39.40
N ASN A 147 23.99 -11.87 39.42
CA ASN A 147 23.79 -10.88 40.48
C ASN A 147 22.40 -10.23 40.41
N ALA A 148 21.80 -10.19 39.20
CA ALA A 148 20.42 -9.78 39.00
C ALA A 148 19.43 -10.88 39.45
N PRO A 149 18.22 -10.52 39.91
CA PRO A 149 17.25 -11.50 40.39
C PRO A 149 16.85 -12.53 39.33
N SER A 150 16.83 -13.82 39.69
CA SER A 150 16.54 -14.91 38.75
C SER A 150 15.16 -14.83 38.09
N TYR A 151 14.19 -14.17 38.72
CA TYR A 151 12.87 -13.92 38.13
C TYR A 151 12.92 -12.96 36.92
N LEU A 152 13.90 -12.06 36.84
CA LEU A 152 14.11 -11.17 35.69
C LEU A 152 14.37 -11.99 34.43
N TRP A 153 15.31 -12.93 34.51
CA TRP A 153 15.65 -13.85 33.43
C TRP A 153 14.52 -14.82 33.08
N SER A 154 13.70 -15.22 34.07
CA SER A 154 12.48 -16.01 33.81
C SER A 154 11.48 -15.20 32.99
N VAL A 155 11.03 -14.06 33.49
CA VAL A 155 9.99 -13.24 32.84
C VAL A 155 10.45 -12.76 31.46
N LEU A 156 11.73 -12.39 31.30
CA LEU A 156 12.30 -12.04 30.00
C LEU A 156 12.24 -13.21 29.01
N LYS A 157 12.51 -14.45 29.46
CA LYS A 157 12.38 -15.66 28.63
C LYS A 157 10.93 -15.95 28.24
N ASP A 158 9.99 -15.78 29.17
CA ASP A 158 8.55 -15.94 28.91
C ASP A 158 8.07 -14.90 27.86
N ILE A 159 8.51 -13.64 27.98
CA ILE A 159 8.24 -12.57 27.01
C ILE A 159 8.81 -12.90 25.62
N TYR A 160 10.07 -13.34 25.53
CA TYR A 160 10.69 -13.77 24.26
C TYR A 160 10.03 -15.00 23.64
N SER A 161 9.33 -15.84 24.42
CA SER A 161 8.58 -16.98 23.89
C SER A 161 7.30 -16.59 23.14
N ILE A 162 6.76 -15.40 23.44
CA ILE A 162 5.61 -14.80 22.74
C ILE A 162 6.09 -13.97 21.55
N ASN A 163 7.10 -13.11 21.76
CA ASN A 163 7.65 -12.25 20.73
C ASN A 163 9.18 -12.40 20.63
N PRO A 164 9.68 -13.37 19.83
CA PRO A 164 11.12 -13.58 19.61
C PRO A 164 11.77 -12.49 18.72
N LYS A 165 11.03 -11.43 18.35
CA LYS A 165 11.52 -10.29 17.57
C LYS A 165 11.63 -8.99 18.38
N ILE A 166 11.49 -9.04 19.71
CA ILE A 166 11.72 -7.89 20.58
C ILE A 166 13.14 -7.34 20.39
N LYS A 167 13.22 -6.03 20.16
CA LYS A 167 14.48 -5.28 20.23
C LYS A 167 14.76 -4.94 21.69
N LEU A 168 15.79 -5.58 22.25
CA LEU A 168 16.24 -5.32 23.62
C LEU A 168 17.14 -4.08 23.65
N TYR A 169 16.72 -3.09 24.43
CA TYR A 169 17.45 -1.86 24.73
C TYR A 169 18.06 -2.01 26.12
N VAL A 170 19.37 -1.79 26.22
CA VAL A 170 20.16 -2.17 27.39
C VAL A 170 20.86 -0.95 27.97
N VAL A 171 20.50 -0.60 29.21
CA VAL A 171 20.91 0.65 29.87
C VAL A 171 21.33 0.39 31.33
N PRO A 172 22.52 0.84 31.77
CA PRO A 172 22.92 0.83 33.18
C PRO A 172 22.60 2.14 33.91
N TRP A 173 22.19 2.06 35.18
CA TRP A 173 21.95 3.24 36.04
C TRP A 173 23.18 3.62 36.88
N SER A 174 24.00 2.64 37.26
CA SER A 174 25.27 2.91 37.93
C SER A 174 26.36 1.87 37.62
N PRO A 175 27.65 2.26 37.55
CA PRO A 175 28.77 1.33 37.50
C PRO A 175 28.95 0.61 38.83
N PRO A 176 29.73 -0.49 38.85
CA PRO A 176 30.22 -1.07 40.08
C PRO A 176 30.79 -0.01 41.03
N ALA A 177 30.39 -0.07 42.30
CA ALA A 177 30.65 0.96 43.30
C ALA A 177 32.14 1.35 43.42
N TRP A 178 33.05 0.39 43.23
CA TRP A 178 34.50 0.56 43.30
C TRP A 178 35.10 1.36 42.13
N MET A 179 34.35 1.57 41.04
CA MET A 179 34.78 2.44 39.93
C MET A 179 34.44 3.92 40.15
N LYS A 180 33.79 4.28 41.26
CA LYS A 180 33.16 5.59 41.46
C LYS A 180 33.85 6.45 42.51
N SER A 181 33.74 7.76 42.37
CA SER A 181 34.35 8.75 43.27
C SER A 181 33.91 8.64 44.73
N GLY A 182 32.67 8.18 44.99
CA GLY A 182 32.13 7.96 46.34
C GLY A 182 32.22 6.52 46.88
N GLY A 183 32.73 5.55 46.12
CA GLY A 183 32.75 4.15 46.53
C GLY A 183 31.37 3.49 46.69
N THR A 184 30.31 4.08 46.11
CA THR A 184 28.91 3.65 46.23
C THR A 184 28.19 3.77 44.89
N MET A 185 27.20 2.90 44.63
CA MET A 185 26.34 2.99 43.44
C MET A 185 25.40 4.21 43.46
N ASN A 186 25.14 4.82 44.62
CA ASN A 186 24.23 5.97 44.66
C ASN A 186 24.98 7.30 44.44
N GLY A 187 24.62 8.05 43.40
CA GLY A 187 25.20 9.36 43.08
C GLY A 187 26.69 9.34 42.72
N GLY A 188 27.28 10.53 42.58
CA GLY A 188 28.69 10.71 42.27
C GLY A 188 29.04 10.45 40.80
N THR A 189 30.30 10.13 40.52
CA THR A 189 30.87 10.06 39.16
C THR A 189 31.72 8.81 38.95
N LEU A 190 31.78 8.31 37.70
CA LEU A 190 32.79 7.31 37.30
C LEU A 190 34.19 7.94 37.29
N GLN A 191 35.16 7.33 37.95
CA GLN A 191 36.54 7.81 37.93
C GLN A 191 37.17 7.53 36.54
N THR A 192 37.73 8.56 35.89
CA THR A 192 38.19 8.52 34.48
C THR A 192 39.17 7.38 34.17
N GLN A 193 39.98 6.98 35.14
CA GLN A 193 40.91 5.85 35.05
C GLN A 193 40.24 4.50 34.74
N TYR A 194 38.95 4.34 35.05
CA TYR A 194 38.19 3.13 34.77
C TYR A 194 37.39 3.17 33.46
N ASN A 195 37.43 4.24 32.66
CA ASN A 195 36.68 4.34 31.40
C ASN A 195 36.83 3.10 30.50
N GLY A 196 38.06 2.62 30.31
CA GLY A 196 38.35 1.43 29.49
C GLY A 196 37.89 0.11 30.13
N VAL A 197 37.95 0.00 31.46
CA VAL A 197 37.41 -1.15 32.21
C VAL A 197 35.88 -1.15 32.12
N TYR A 198 35.24 0.03 32.14
CA TYR A 198 33.80 0.13 32.02
C TYR A 198 33.29 -0.21 30.60
N ALA A 199 34.03 0.16 29.56
CA ALA A 199 33.77 -0.33 28.20
C ALA A 199 33.82 -1.87 28.12
N GLN A 200 34.76 -2.52 28.83
CA GLN A 200 34.81 -3.98 28.93
C GLN A 200 33.62 -4.57 29.72
N TYR A 201 33.12 -3.90 30.76
CA TYR A 201 31.94 -4.33 31.53
C TYR A 201 30.68 -4.36 30.66
N LEU A 202 30.48 -3.32 29.84
CA LEU A 202 29.39 -3.26 28.86
C LEU A 202 29.52 -4.34 27.78
N PHE A 203 30.73 -4.51 27.23
CA PHE A 203 31.00 -5.56 26.26
C PHE A 203 30.71 -6.96 26.81
N LYS A 204 31.17 -7.29 28.02
CA LYS A 204 30.82 -8.55 28.70
C LYS A 204 29.31 -8.70 28.93
N THR A 205 28.60 -7.59 29.17
CA THR A 205 27.14 -7.63 29.29
C THR A 205 26.47 -8.02 27.96
N VAL A 206 26.83 -7.37 26.84
CA VAL A 206 26.30 -7.73 25.50
C VAL A 206 26.60 -9.19 25.18
N GLN A 207 27.82 -9.64 25.45
CA GLN A 207 28.28 -11.01 25.22
C GLN A 207 27.47 -12.02 26.04
N GLN A 208 27.30 -11.81 27.35
CA GLN A 208 26.55 -12.74 28.21
C GLN A 208 25.03 -12.70 27.99
N LEU A 209 24.42 -11.54 27.68
CA LEU A 209 23.00 -11.47 27.32
C LEU A 209 22.73 -12.25 26.04
N SER A 210 23.56 -12.04 25.01
CA SER A 210 23.45 -12.75 23.74
C SER A 210 23.66 -14.26 23.91
N ALA A 211 24.63 -14.67 24.74
CA ALA A 211 24.86 -16.09 25.08
C ALA A 211 23.72 -16.73 25.90
N ARG A 212 22.92 -15.94 26.63
CA ARG A 212 21.69 -16.39 27.30
C ARG A 212 20.47 -16.46 26.37
N GLY A 213 20.62 -16.08 25.10
CA GLY A 213 19.53 -16.05 24.12
C GLY A 213 18.78 -14.72 24.04
N PHE A 214 19.30 -13.66 24.64
CA PHE A 214 18.73 -12.31 24.64
C PHE A 214 19.60 -11.36 23.79
N PRO A 215 19.45 -11.35 22.45
CA PRO A 215 20.28 -10.52 21.58
C PRO A 215 20.02 -9.03 21.82
N VAL A 216 21.08 -8.30 22.15
CA VAL A 216 21.02 -6.85 22.38
C VAL A 216 20.91 -6.12 21.05
N TYR A 217 19.94 -5.21 20.92
CA TYR A 217 19.77 -4.38 19.71
C TYR A 217 20.42 -3.00 19.88
N VAL A 218 20.22 -2.39 21.05
CA VAL A 218 20.86 -1.13 21.48
C VAL A 218 21.51 -1.37 22.84
N ILE A 219 22.76 -0.97 23.00
CA ILE A 219 23.38 -0.73 24.31
C ILE A 219 23.74 0.75 24.46
N ASN A 220 23.57 1.28 25.67
CA ASN A 220 24.05 2.61 26.02
C ASN A 220 25.45 2.51 26.68
N PRO A 221 26.49 3.24 26.21
CA PRO A 221 27.88 2.87 26.44
C PRO A 221 28.49 3.47 27.70
N GLN A 222 27.70 3.95 28.66
CA GLN A 222 28.21 4.13 30.01
C GLN A 222 27.15 3.90 31.07
N ALA A 223 27.73 3.53 32.20
CA ALA A 223 27.21 3.17 33.49
C ALA A 223 26.17 4.10 34.13
N SER A 224 25.89 5.24 33.53
CA SER A 224 25.20 6.38 34.11
C SER A 224 24.25 7.05 33.12
N PHE A 225 24.04 6.47 31.93
CA PHE A 225 23.05 6.92 30.95
C PHE A 225 21.67 6.33 31.28
N ASN A 226 21.33 6.35 32.57
CA ASN A 226 20.01 6.79 32.96
C ASN A 226 20.21 8.17 33.58
N GLU A 227 20.00 9.23 32.81
CA GLU A 227 20.16 10.63 33.25
C GLU A 227 21.59 11.04 33.70
N PRO A 228 22.59 11.16 32.80
CA PRO A 228 24.00 11.47 33.14
C PRO A 228 24.25 12.89 33.65
N GLN A 229 23.22 13.74 33.73
CA GLN A 229 23.28 15.05 34.39
C GLN A 229 22.64 15.00 35.78
N ASN A 230 21.99 13.90 36.15
CA ASN A 230 21.49 13.57 37.49
C ASN A 230 22.60 12.87 38.31
N SER A 231 22.50 12.96 39.64
CA SER A 231 23.43 12.32 40.60
C SER A 231 22.77 12.30 41.98
N ASN A 232 21.70 11.53 42.13
CA ASN A 232 20.96 11.40 43.38
C ASN A 232 21.63 10.40 44.35
N PRO A 233 21.93 10.78 45.62
CA PRO A 233 22.58 9.90 46.59
C PRO A 233 21.65 8.84 47.22
N THR A 234 20.35 8.86 46.94
CA THR A 234 19.37 7.93 47.55
C THR A 234 19.14 6.65 46.74
N TYR A 235 19.48 6.62 45.44
CA TYR A 235 19.35 5.46 44.56
C TYR A 235 20.48 5.39 43.51
N PRO A 236 20.66 4.26 42.80
CA PRO A 236 21.74 4.08 41.82
C PRO A 236 21.68 5.12 40.68
N THR A 237 22.70 5.97 40.60
CA THR A 237 22.89 7.03 39.57
C THR A 237 24.37 7.41 39.44
N THR A 238 24.75 8.12 38.38
CA THR A 238 25.99 8.93 38.36
C THR A 238 25.90 10.05 37.32
N SER A 239 26.63 11.15 37.57
CA SER A 239 26.83 12.19 36.55
C SER A 239 28.10 11.97 35.72
N MET A 240 28.14 12.51 34.50
CA MET A 240 29.28 12.46 33.58
C MET A 240 29.22 13.55 32.49
N SER A 241 30.37 14.00 31.97
CA SER A 241 30.45 14.88 30.79
C SER A 241 30.43 14.13 29.44
N ALA A 242 29.90 14.78 28.40
CA ALA A 242 29.87 14.26 27.03
C ALA A 242 31.25 13.84 26.48
N SER A 243 32.33 14.46 26.97
CA SER A 243 33.71 14.09 26.65
C SER A 243 34.15 12.75 27.27
N GLN A 244 33.64 12.41 28.45
CA GLN A 244 33.89 11.12 29.10
C GLN A 244 32.96 10.03 28.53
N GLU A 245 31.72 10.38 28.15
CA GLU A 245 30.86 9.51 27.33
C GLU A 245 31.58 9.08 26.04
N ALA A 246 32.03 10.07 25.27
CA ALA A 246 32.70 9.89 24.00
C ALA A 246 33.88 8.93 24.11
N ALA A 247 34.70 9.06 25.17
CA ALA A 247 35.83 8.18 25.42
C ALA A 247 35.44 6.72 25.70
N ILE A 248 34.33 6.48 26.41
CA ILE A 248 33.87 5.11 26.70
C ILE A 248 33.18 4.50 25.47
N GLY A 249 32.40 5.27 24.72
CA GLY A 249 31.85 4.84 23.43
C GLY A 249 32.93 4.50 22.39
N GLN A 250 33.99 5.31 22.30
CA GLN A 250 35.17 5.03 21.47
C GLN A 250 35.92 3.76 21.90
N ALA A 251 35.93 3.43 23.20
CA ALA A 251 36.51 2.18 23.70
C ALA A 251 35.57 0.97 23.47
N LEU A 252 34.25 1.14 23.55
CA LEU A 252 33.27 0.06 23.37
C LEU A 252 33.11 -0.36 21.90
N ARG A 253 33.06 0.60 20.97
CA ARG A 253 32.78 0.32 19.55
C ARG A 253 33.73 -0.75 18.96
N PRO A 254 35.07 -0.66 19.10
CA PRO A 254 35.98 -1.72 18.64
C PRO A 254 35.84 -3.05 19.38
N LEU A 255 35.41 -3.06 20.65
CA LEU A 255 35.16 -4.31 21.39
C LEU A 255 33.96 -5.06 20.81
N LEU A 256 32.88 -4.34 20.49
CA LEU A 256 31.72 -4.93 19.82
C LEU A 256 32.08 -5.41 18.41
N ASP A 257 32.75 -4.57 17.61
CA ASP A 257 33.05 -4.87 16.21
C ASP A 257 33.97 -6.08 16.05
N ASN A 258 35.06 -6.14 16.80
CA ASN A 258 36.04 -7.22 16.71
C ASN A 258 35.54 -8.56 17.27
N ASN A 259 34.37 -8.58 17.94
CA ASN A 259 33.77 -9.78 18.53
C ASN A 259 32.42 -10.15 17.90
N GLY A 260 32.10 -9.61 16.72
CA GLY A 260 30.89 -9.98 15.96
C GLY A 260 29.60 -9.27 16.37
N PHE A 261 29.68 -8.28 17.25
CA PHE A 261 28.55 -7.46 17.71
C PHE A 261 28.46 -6.11 16.97
N SER A 262 28.95 -6.04 15.72
CA SER A 262 28.96 -4.81 14.92
C SER A 262 27.57 -4.24 14.62
N SER A 263 26.54 -5.10 14.59
CA SER A 263 25.14 -4.69 14.47
C SER A 263 24.55 -4.08 15.75
N VAL A 264 25.21 -4.22 16.91
CA VAL A 264 24.71 -3.65 18.17
C VAL A 264 24.97 -2.15 18.16
N LYS A 265 23.86 -1.40 18.20
CA LYS A 265 23.89 0.05 18.19
C LYS A 265 24.41 0.59 19.51
N ILE A 266 25.19 1.66 19.43
CA ILE A 266 25.57 2.47 20.57
C ILE A 266 24.72 3.74 20.52
N VAL A 267 23.86 3.95 21.50
CA VAL A 267 23.06 5.19 21.66
C VAL A 267 23.62 5.96 22.85
N GLY A 268 23.46 7.28 22.90
CA GLY A 268 23.98 8.11 23.98
C GLY A 268 22.97 9.11 24.54
N PHE A 269 23.43 9.93 25.49
CA PHE A 269 22.65 10.94 26.24
C PHE A 269 21.60 10.39 27.26
N GLU A 270 20.58 9.61 26.85
CA GLU A 270 19.45 9.12 27.72
C GLU A 270 19.03 10.13 28.81
N HIS A 271 18.56 11.30 28.38
CA HIS A 271 18.12 12.34 29.31
C HIS A 271 17.12 13.30 28.71
N ASN A 272 16.72 14.29 29.49
CA ASN A 272 15.58 15.14 29.20
C ASN A 272 15.79 16.02 27.95
N TRP A 273 14.69 16.25 27.24
CA TRP A 273 14.66 16.95 25.94
C TRP A 273 15.12 18.42 25.99
N ASP A 274 15.20 19.03 27.18
CA ASP A 274 15.61 20.43 27.37
C ASP A 274 17.07 20.68 26.96
N ASN A 275 17.93 19.66 27.07
CA ASN A 275 19.34 19.74 26.67
C ASN A 275 19.61 19.32 25.21
N ALA A 276 18.59 19.12 24.36
CA ALA A 276 18.77 18.60 23.00
C ALA A 276 19.74 19.40 22.10
N GLY A 277 19.97 20.69 22.40
CA GLY A 277 20.95 21.54 21.72
C GLY A 277 22.37 21.55 22.32
N GLY A 278 22.60 20.88 23.45
CA GLY A 278 23.87 20.91 24.21
C GLY A 278 24.56 19.56 24.22
N TYR A 279 24.37 18.81 25.32
CA TYR A 279 25.06 17.55 25.60
C TYR A 279 25.10 16.55 24.41
N PRO A 280 23.97 16.15 23.78
CA PRO A 280 24.00 15.17 22.68
C PRO A 280 24.72 15.70 21.43
N ILE A 281 24.72 17.03 21.22
CA ILE A 281 25.46 17.66 20.11
C ILE A 281 26.97 17.60 20.38
N ASP A 282 27.43 17.92 21.59
CA ASP A 282 28.86 17.85 21.95
C ASP A 282 29.40 16.42 22.00
N LEU A 283 28.57 15.46 22.42
CA LEU A 283 28.86 14.03 22.30
C LEU A 283 29.15 13.64 20.84
N MET A 284 28.28 14.03 19.91
CA MET A 284 28.42 13.69 18.50
C MET A 284 29.57 14.44 17.81
N LYS A 285 30.01 15.60 18.33
CA LYS A 285 31.29 16.22 17.92
C LYS A 285 32.48 15.37 18.36
N ALA A 286 32.44 14.83 19.57
CA ALA A 286 33.57 14.13 20.18
C ALA A 286 33.75 12.67 19.70
N ALA A 287 32.67 11.94 19.44
CA ALA A 287 32.73 10.52 19.02
C ALA A 287 31.75 10.14 17.89
N PRO A 288 31.71 10.85 16.75
CA PRO A 288 30.70 10.64 15.70
C PRO A 288 30.67 9.22 15.11
N ASN A 289 31.77 8.47 15.17
CA ASN A 289 31.84 7.11 14.61
C ASN A 289 31.53 6.00 15.62
N ALA A 290 31.46 6.31 16.93
CA ALA A 290 31.09 5.31 17.94
C ALA A 290 29.58 5.16 18.06
N PHE A 291 28.84 6.27 18.03
CA PHE A 291 27.40 6.34 18.32
C PHE A 291 26.54 6.29 17.06
N SER A 292 25.48 5.48 17.07
CA SER A 292 24.42 5.43 16.07
C SER A 292 23.44 6.61 16.19
N GLY A 293 23.21 7.09 17.41
CA GLY A 293 22.19 8.08 17.72
C GLY A 293 22.18 8.52 19.19
N VAL A 294 21.15 9.26 19.58
CA VAL A 294 20.90 9.70 20.97
C VAL A 294 19.45 9.43 21.39
N SER A 295 19.20 9.43 22.69
CA SER A 295 17.90 9.13 23.31
C SER A 295 17.43 10.20 24.28
N PHE A 296 16.10 10.35 24.38
CA PHE A 296 15.45 11.42 25.14
C PHE A 296 14.38 10.93 26.12
N HIS A 297 14.26 11.66 27.23
CA HIS A 297 13.28 11.50 28.32
C HIS A 297 12.36 12.73 28.42
N CYS A 298 11.25 12.64 29.17
CA CYS A 298 10.19 13.66 29.21
C CYS A 298 10.12 14.58 30.46
N TYR A 299 10.96 14.38 31.48
CA TYR A 299 10.73 14.91 32.83
C TYR A 299 11.05 16.41 33.00
N ALA A 300 11.88 17.00 32.14
CA ALA A 300 12.16 18.44 32.17
C ALA A 300 11.14 19.27 31.37
N SER A 301 11.13 20.58 31.58
CA SER A 301 10.27 21.49 30.83
C SER A 301 10.66 21.56 29.35
N GLY A 302 9.67 21.44 28.47
CA GLY A 302 9.91 21.33 27.03
C GLY A 302 8.85 20.49 26.35
N GLY A 303 9.29 19.67 25.39
CA GLY A 303 8.44 18.79 24.61
C GLY A 303 9.21 18.18 23.44
N PRO A 304 8.61 17.23 22.70
CA PRO A 304 9.32 16.44 21.70
C PRO A 304 9.87 17.28 20.54
N SER A 305 9.36 18.49 20.29
CA SER A 305 9.89 19.40 19.27
C SER A 305 11.36 19.81 19.51
N GLN A 306 11.86 19.74 20.75
CA GLN A 306 13.28 20.01 21.04
C GLN A 306 14.22 19.01 20.34
N LEU A 307 13.77 17.78 20.04
CA LEU A 307 14.54 16.75 19.31
C LEU A 307 14.96 17.22 17.91
N GLU A 308 14.20 18.14 17.28
CA GLU A 308 14.59 18.75 16.01
C GLU A 308 15.90 19.53 16.11
N THR A 309 16.24 20.07 17.28
CA THR A 309 17.53 20.77 17.51
C THR A 309 18.71 19.84 17.26
N PHE A 310 18.61 18.59 17.75
CA PHE A 310 19.62 17.57 17.48
C PHE A 310 19.53 17.05 16.03
N HIS A 311 18.33 16.81 15.50
CA HIS A 311 18.16 16.33 14.13
C HIS A 311 18.75 17.30 13.10
N ASN A 312 18.50 18.61 13.25
CA ASN A 312 19.00 19.63 12.34
C ASN A 312 20.54 19.77 12.39
N ALA A 313 21.17 19.42 13.52
CA ALA A 313 22.63 19.34 13.63
C ALA A 313 23.21 18.03 13.06
N TYR A 314 22.46 16.92 13.18
CA TYR A 314 22.90 15.57 12.82
C TYR A 314 21.78 14.75 12.12
N PRO A 315 21.37 15.10 10.89
CA PRO A 315 20.19 14.48 10.26
C PRO A 315 20.38 13.00 9.92
N ASN A 316 21.64 12.54 9.83
CA ASN A 316 22.02 11.15 9.62
C ASN A 316 22.18 10.35 10.92
N LYS A 317 21.87 10.93 12.10
CA LYS A 317 21.89 10.24 13.40
C LYS A 317 20.49 9.85 13.83
N GLU A 318 20.40 8.71 14.47
CA GLU A 318 19.14 8.19 14.96
C GLU A 318 18.71 8.91 16.24
N ILE A 319 17.40 9.12 16.40
CA ILE A 319 16.80 9.65 17.62
C ILE A 319 15.91 8.56 18.21
N TYR A 320 15.91 8.45 19.53
CA TYR A 320 15.08 7.54 20.29
C TYR A 320 14.38 8.29 21.41
N PHE A 321 13.19 7.84 21.79
CA PHE A 321 12.57 8.24 23.04
C PHE A 321 12.46 6.97 23.91
N THR A 322 13.03 6.99 25.10
CA THR A 322 13.37 5.77 25.87
C THR A 322 12.80 5.72 27.28
N GLU A 323 12.30 6.82 27.82
CA GLU A 323 11.77 6.86 29.18
C GLU A 323 10.77 8.02 29.42
N CYS A 324 9.60 7.69 29.96
CA CYS A 324 8.65 8.62 30.57
C CYS A 324 7.85 7.90 31.67
N THR A 325 7.07 8.59 32.49
CA THR A 325 6.14 7.92 33.41
C THR A 325 4.85 8.71 33.62
N GLY A 326 3.74 7.97 33.73
CA GLY A 326 2.51 8.47 34.35
C GLY A 326 2.69 8.69 35.86
N SER A 327 1.74 9.39 36.48
CA SER A 327 1.68 9.64 37.93
C SER A 327 0.48 8.96 38.58
N PHE A 328 0.64 8.31 39.74
CA PHE A 328 -0.50 7.78 40.49
C PHE A 328 -1.46 8.89 40.92
N GLY A 329 -2.77 8.63 40.78
CA GLY A 329 -3.84 9.59 41.09
C GLY A 329 -4.09 10.70 40.06
N SER A 330 -3.35 10.74 38.95
CA SER A 330 -3.56 11.71 37.86
C SER A 330 -4.80 11.42 36.99
N ASP A 331 -5.19 12.41 36.19
CA ASP A 331 -6.47 12.47 35.49
C ASP A 331 -6.45 11.71 34.15
N TRP A 332 -7.21 10.61 34.09
CA TRP A 332 -7.23 9.67 32.96
C TRP A 332 -7.25 10.30 31.57
N TRP A 333 -8.11 11.29 31.31
CA TRP A 333 -8.20 11.87 29.97
C TRP A 333 -7.10 12.90 29.71
N SER A 334 -6.66 13.64 30.72
CA SER A 334 -5.51 14.54 30.62
C SER A 334 -4.22 13.76 30.33
N ASP A 335 -4.02 12.63 30.99
CA ASP A 335 -2.87 11.75 30.78
C ASP A 335 -2.91 11.11 29.38
N ILE A 336 -4.04 10.49 28.99
CA ILE A 336 -4.22 9.89 27.65
C ILE A 336 -3.91 10.92 26.56
N LYS A 337 -4.45 12.14 26.68
CA LYS A 337 -4.15 13.25 25.79
C LYS A 337 -2.64 13.54 25.77
N TRP A 338 -2.06 13.89 26.91
CA TRP A 338 -0.66 14.33 27.00
C TRP A 338 0.32 13.27 26.47
N THR A 339 0.16 12.00 26.87
CA THR A 339 1.00 10.87 26.40
C THR A 339 0.83 10.66 24.89
N MET A 340 -0.38 10.79 24.35
CA MET A 340 -0.58 10.66 22.90
C MET A 340 0.06 11.81 22.13
N ASP A 341 -0.13 13.06 22.53
CA ASP A 341 0.42 14.25 21.87
C ASP A 341 1.94 14.33 21.96
N ASN A 342 2.53 14.01 23.11
CA ASN A 342 3.97 14.20 23.34
C ASN A 342 4.79 12.93 23.08
N ILE A 343 4.29 11.75 23.45
CA ILE A 343 5.07 10.50 23.46
C ILE A 343 4.70 9.60 22.27
N ALA A 344 3.43 9.19 22.16
CA ALA A 344 3.02 8.20 21.16
C ALA A 344 2.91 8.75 19.72
N ILE A 345 2.55 10.05 19.57
CA ILE A 345 2.56 10.78 18.30
C ILE A 345 3.74 11.75 18.23
N GLY A 346 3.94 12.58 19.26
CA GLY A 346 4.92 13.67 19.25
C GLY A 346 6.37 13.25 19.05
N ALA A 347 6.91 12.34 19.87
CA ALA A 347 8.29 11.90 19.70
C ALA A 347 8.56 11.28 18.30
N PRO A 348 7.70 10.41 17.75
CA PRO A 348 7.82 9.99 16.34
C PRO A 348 7.60 11.11 15.31
N GLN A 349 6.80 12.15 15.61
CA GLN A 349 6.71 13.33 14.74
C GLN A 349 8.06 14.06 14.63
N HIS A 350 8.79 14.15 15.75
CA HIS A 350 10.12 14.74 15.85
C HIS A 350 11.23 13.68 15.83
N TRP A 351 11.15 12.79 14.82
CA TRP A 351 12.20 11.86 14.38
C TRP A 351 12.54 10.67 15.30
N ALA A 352 11.91 10.52 16.48
CA ALA A 352 12.18 9.37 17.34
C ALA A 352 11.75 8.05 16.66
N ARG A 353 12.61 7.03 16.73
CA ARG A 353 12.34 5.67 16.23
C ARG A 353 11.58 4.82 17.25
N THR A 354 11.59 5.21 18.52
CA THR A 354 10.87 4.55 19.61
C THR A 354 10.09 5.59 20.40
N ALA A 355 9.07 5.12 21.13
CA ALA A 355 8.60 5.79 22.33
C ALA A 355 8.32 4.73 23.39
N LEU A 356 9.00 4.84 24.53
CA LEU A 356 8.95 3.88 25.64
C LEU A 356 8.57 4.59 26.94
N GLU A 357 7.76 3.92 27.75
CA GLU A 357 7.43 4.33 29.12
C GLU A 357 8.31 3.59 30.14
N TRP A 358 8.25 3.98 31.41
CA TRP A 358 9.13 3.47 32.46
C TRP A 358 8.79 2.05 32.89
N ASN A 359 8.08 1.86 34.00
CA ASN A 359 7.76 0.52 34.48
C ASN A 359 6.73 -0.17 33.57
N LEU A 360 7.07 -1.36 33.09
CA LEU A 360 6.12 -2.25 32.40
C LEU A 360 5.01 -2.71 33.35
N ALA A 361 5.31 -2.95 34.63
CA ALA A 361 4.32 -3.25 35.66
C ALA A 361 4.74 -2.74 37.05
N SER A 362 3.75 -2.42 37.90
CA SER A 362 3.94 -2.15 39.33
C SER A 362 2.89 -2.89 40.16
N ASP A 363 3.07 -2.89 41.48
CA ASP A 363 2.00 -3.22 42.42
C ASP A 363 1.01 -2.05 42.58
N GLU A 364 -0.01 -2.28 43.42
CA GLU A 364 -1.10 -1.35 43.75
C GLU A 364 -0.64 -0.04 44.44
N SER A 365 0.62 0.05 44.87
CA SER A 365 1.25 1.24 45.47
C SER A 365 2.22 1.97 44.52
N GLY A 366 2.38 1.49 43.28
CA GLY A 366 3.41 1.99 42.35
C GLY A 366 4.81 1.46 42.66
N GLY A 367 4.90 0.33 43.36
CA GLY A 367 6.15 -0.28 43.78
C GLY A 367 6.40 -1.69 43.20
N PRO A 368 7.36 -2.44 43.79
CA PRO A 368 8.27 -1.99 44.83
C PRO A 368 9.29 -0.95 44.31
N THR A 369 9.85 -0.13 45.20
CA THR A 369 10.91 0.85 44.88
C THR A 369 12.13 0.63 45.75
N PHE A 370 13.29 1.15 45.33
CA PHE A 370 14.58 0.97 45.98
C PHE A 370 14.56 1.48 47.44
N PRO A 371 15.10 0.73 48.42
CA PRO A 371 15.06 1.13 49.83
C PRO A 371 15.71 2.48 50.07
N GLY A 372 14.91 3.47 50.50
CA GLY A 372 15.36 4.83 50.80
C GLY A 372 15.41 5.81 49.63
N THR A 373 15.03 5.40 48.41
CA THR A 373 14.94 6.31 47.24
C THR A 373 13.96 7.46 47.47
N ASP A 374 14.25 8.64 46.93
CA ASP A 374 13.30 9.76 46.78
C ASP A 374 12.60 9.76 45.40
N SER A 375 13.09 8.97 44.43
CA SER A 375 12.43 8.75 43.14
C SER A 375 11.03 8.18 43.33
N CYS A 376 10.08 8.64 42.52
CA CYS A 376 8.74 8.08 42.39
C CYS A 376 7.99 7.92 43.74
N LYS A 377 8.04 8.92 44.63
CA LYS A 377 7.36 8.90 45.94
C LYS A 377 6.07 9.72 46.02
N SER A 378 6.08 10.96 45.53
CA SER A 378 4.98 11.91 45.74
C SER A 378 4.73 12.79 44.49
N PRO A 379 3.87 12.36 43.55
CA PRO A 379 3.15 11.09 43.49
C PRO A 379 4.06 9.89 43.18
N ALA A 380 3.55 8.68 43.37
CA ALA A 380 4.22 7.47 42.88
C ALA A 380 4.16 7.39 41.34
N CYS A 381 5.14 6.75 40.71
CA CYS A 381 5.18 6.58 39.26
C CYS A 381 4.27 5.44 38.81
N ARG A 382 3.42 5.70 37.81
CA ARG A 382 2.44 4.75 37.27
C ARG A 382 3.04 3.95 36.11
N ALA A 383 3.10 2.63 36.31
CA ALA A 383 3.48 1.67 35.28
C ALA A 383 2.40 1.50 34.20
N LEU A 384 2.73 0.86 33.07
CA LEU A 384 1.74 0.47 32.06
C LEU A 384 0.63 -0.44 32.64
N VAL A 385 0.98 -1.25 33.64
CA VAL A 385 0.08 -2.24 34.26
C VAL A 385 0.19 -2.20 35.78
N THR A 386 -0.95 -2.16 36.47
CA THR A 386 -1.04 -2.38 37.91
C THR A 386 -1.41 -3.84 38.16
N ILE A 387 -0.52 -4.63 38.78
CA ILE A 387 -0.75 -6.02 39.16
C ILE A 387 -1.20 -6.07 40.62
N LYS A 388 -2.34 -6.73 40.88
CA LYS A 388 -2.94 -6.75 42.21
C LYS A 388 -2.55 -7.98 43.03
N SER A 389 -2.55 -7.80 44.34
CA SER A 389 -2.23 -8.82 45.35
C SER A 389 -3.17 -10.04 45.34
N ASP A 390 -4.38 -9.90 44.79
CA ASP A 390 -5.34 -10.99 44.60
C ASP A 390 -5.04 -11.87 43.37
N GLY A 391 -4.19 -11.44 42.44
CA GLY A 391 -3.91 -12.12 41.17
C GLY A 391 -4.70 -11.60 39.97
N SER A 392 -5.39 -10.46 40.10
CA SER A 392 -5.94 -9.67 39.00
C SER A 392 -4.93 -8.60 38.53
N TYR A 393 -5.27 -7.85 37.48
CA TYR A 393 -4.47 -6.73 36.97
C TYR A 393 -5.36 -5.68 36.31
N GLU A 394 -4.87 -4.45 36.23
CA GLU A 394 -5.47 -3.32 35.52
C GLU A 394 -4.46 -2.71 34.55
N LEU A 395 -4.93 -2.31 33.37
CA LEU A 395 -4.13 -1.65 32.34
C LEU A 395 -4.34 -0.14 32.46
N ASN A 396 -3.26 0.63 32.57
CA ASN A 396 -3.30 2.06 32.86
C ASN A 396 -3.35 2.92 31.59
N GLN A 397 -3.52 4.24 31.75
CA GLN A 397 -3.60 5.25 30.68
C GLN A 397 -2.50 5.04 29.62
N GLU A 398 -1.27 4.96 30.08
CA GLU A 398 -0.05 4.87 29.27
C GLU A 398 -0.06 3.62 28.38
N PHE A 399 -0.61 2.50 28.86
CA PHE A 399 -0.73 1.28 28.07
C PHE A 399 -1.59 1.52 26.83
N TYR A 400 -2.74 2.19 26.98
CA TYR A 400 -3.63 2.42 25.84
C TYR A 400 -3.02 3.42 24.85
N SER A 401 -2.35 4.47 25.34
CA SER A 401 -1.65 5.46 24.51
C SER A 401 -0.50 4.83 23.71
N LEU A 402 0.30 3.92 24.29
CA LEU A 402 1.33 3.21 23.52
C LEU A 402 0.74 2.11 22.62
N ALA A 403 -0.28 1.38 23.07
CA ALA A 403 -0.90 0.32 22.27
C ALA A 403 -1.54 0.86 20.98
N GLN A 404 -2.09 2.07 21.02
CA GLN A 404 -2.52 2.83 19.83
C GLN A 404 -1.41 2.91 18.77
N ALA A 405 -0.27 3.48 19.13
CA ALA A 405 0.81 3.73 18.18
C ALA A 405 1.58 2.46 17.79
N SER A 406 1.73 1.51 18.73
CA SER A 406 2.39 0.22 18.51
C SER A 406 1.74 -0.58 17.39
N ARG A 407 0.42 -0.77 17.45
CA ARG A 407 -0.34 -1.54 16.44
C ARG A 407 -0.18 -1.01 15.02
N ALA A 408 -0.14 0.31 14.86
CA ALA A 408 0.02 0.94 13.56
C ALA A 408 1.35 0.56 12.86
N VAL A 409 2.36 0.15 13.62
CA VAL A 409 3.69 -0.23 13.10
C VAL A 409 4.01 -1.73 13.20
N VAL A 410 3.33 -2.52 14.04
CA VAL A 410 3.48 -3.99 14.13
C VAL A 410 3.49 -4.66 12.75
N PRO A 411 4.45 -5.54 12.39
CA PRO A 411 4.50 -6.18 11.06
C PRO A 411 3.21 -6.92 10.70
N LYS A 412 2.79 -6.87 9.43
CA LYS A 412 1.60 -7.63 8.98
C LYS A 412 1.89 -9.08 8.59
N ASP A 413 3.03 -9.31 7.94
CA ASP A 413 3.47 -10.68 7.67
C ASP A 413 4.22 -11.22 8.87
N SER A 414 4.07 -12.52 9.15
CA SER A 414 4.87 -13.16 10.21
C SER A 414 6.36 -12.97 9.91
N GLY A 415 7.05 -12.33 10.85
CA GLY A 415 8.46 -11.97 10.71
C GLY A 415 8.78 -10.80 9.76
N GLY A 416 7.78 -10.11 9.20
CA GLY A 416 7.98 -9.00 8.26
C GLY A 416 8.57 -7.72 8.86
N PRO A 417 8.77 -6.68 8.02
CA PRO A 417 9.29 -5.39 8.47
C PRO A 417 8.24 -4.62 9.29
N ILE A 418 8.72 -3.88 10.29
CA ILE A 418 7.93 -2.96 11.10
C ILE A 418 7.68 -1.64 10.32
N GLY A 419 6.65 -0.88 10.70
CA GLY A 419 6.23 0.35 10.01
C GLY A 419 7.31 1.44 9.92
N GLN A 420 7.34 2.14 8.80
CA GLN A 420 8.14 3.33 8.54
C GLN A 420 7.22 4.56 8.51
N ARG A 421 7.62 5.68 9.12
CA ARG A 421 6.78 6.90 9.15
C ARG A 421 6.74 7.56 7.76
N ILE A 422 5.58 8.12 7.39
CA ILE A 422 5.35 8.83 6.11
C ILE A 422 4.71 10.21 6.33
N GLY A 423 4.58 10.98 5.26
CA GLY A 423 3.92 12.29 5.25
C GLY A 423 2.47 12.24 5.70
N VAL A 424 2.10 13.16 6.58
CA VAL A 424 0.70 13.48 6.88
C VAL A 424 0.58 14.96 7.27
N THR A 425 -0.49 15.61 6.82
CA THR A 425 -0.83 17.00 7.18
C THR A 425 -2.29 17.09 7.60
N VAL A 426 -2.62 18.01 8.52
CA VAL A 426 -4.00 18.26 8.94
C VAL A 426 -4.42 19.69 8.55
N GLY A 427 -5.38 19.81 7.63
CA GLY A 427 -6.03 21.05 7.22
C GLY A 427 -7.40 21.26 7.87
N GLY A 428 -8.10 22.32 7.45
CA GLY A 428 -9.43 22.69 7.94
C GLY A 428 -9.44 23.57 9.19
N ASN A 429 -10.63 24.07 9.53
CA ASN A 429 -10.89 25.01 10.63
C ASN A 429 -10.61 24.43 12.03
N LEU A 430 -10.72 23.11 12.18
CA LEU A 430 -10.41 22.36 13.39
C LEU A 430 -9.15 21.49 13.24
N SER A 431 -8.24 21.85 12.33
CA SER A 431 -6.91 21.24 12.19
C SER A 431 -6.14 21.13 13.52
N TRP A 432 -6.16 22.21 14.31
CA TRP A 432 -5.55 22.29 15.65
C TRP A 432 -6.04 21.22 16.62
N ALA A 433 -7.22 20.65 16.38
CA ALA A 433 -7.90 19.74 17.29
C ALA A 433 -7.51 18.27 17.08
N LEU A 434 -6.78 17.95 16.01
CA LEU A 434 -6.29 16.60 15.76
C LEU A 434 -4.75 16.55 15.89
N ARG A 435 -4.23 15.41 16.35
CA ARG A 435 -2.82 15.03 16.19
C ARG A 435 -2.77 13.73 15.41
N VAL A 436 -1.89 13.65 14.42
CA VAL A 436 -1.85 12.52 13.48
C VAL A 436 -0.41 12.09 13.18
N ASN A 437 -0.16 10.79 13.19
CA ASN A 437 0.97 10.18 12.50
C ASN A 437 0.48 9.18 11.45
N ALA A 438 1.21 9.07 10.35
CA ALA A 438 0.98 8.08 9.31
C ALA A 438 2.20 7.18 9.12
N PHE A 439 1.95 5.91 8.83
CA PHE A 439 2.98 4.88 8.65
C PHE A 439 2.68 4.01 7.42
N VAL A 440 3.75 3.51 6.79
CA VAL A 440 3.70 2.43 5.80
C VAL A 440 4.44 1.21 6.34
N THR A 441 3.77 0.05 6.36
CA THR A 441 4.33 -1.24 6.74
C THR A 441 4.52 -2.05 5.46
N LYS A 442 5.79 -2.30 5.10
CA LYS A 442 6.16 -3.09 3.92
C LYS A 442 5.85 -4.58 4.14
N ARG A 443 5.95 -5.38 3.09
CA ARG A 443 5.62 -6.82 3.10
C ARG A 443 6.86 -7.70 2.95
N ASN A 444 6.73 -8.97 3.34
CA ASN A 444 7.75 -10.00 3.11
C ASN A 444 7.99 -10.24 1.62
N ASN A 445 6.89 -10.33 0.85
CA ASN A 445 6.92 -10.38 -0.61
C ASN A 445 6.73 -8.96 -1.15
N SER A 446 7.69 -8.44 -1.93
CA SER A 446 7.60 -7.08 -2.49
C SER A 446 6.54 -6.90 -3.58
N ALA A 447 5.88 -7.98 -4.02
CA ALA A 447 4.70 -7.91 -4.89
C ALA A 447 3.37 -7.80 -4.09
N ASP A 448 3.37 -8.05 -2.78
CA ASP A 448 2.18 -7.85 -1.94
C ASP A 448 2.00 -6.36 -1.61
N TRP A 449 0.75 -5.91 -1.48
CA TRP A 449 0.44 -4.51 -1.20
C TRP A 449 1.00 -4.03 0.16
N ASN A 450 1.59 -2.83 0.17
CA ASN A 450 2.02 -2.15 1.38
C ASN A 450 0.82 -1.75 2.24
N ARG A 451 0.93 -1.98 3.55
CA ARG A 451 -0.13 -1.69 4.52
C ARG A 451 0.07 -0.29 5.10
N TYR A 452 -0.92 0.58 4.98
CA TYR A 452 -0.87 1.93 5.53
C TYR A 452 -1.67 2.02 6.83
N SER A 453 -1.23 2.88 7.74
CA SER A 453 -1.81 3.06 9.07
C SER A 453 -1.80 4.55 9.43
N ILE A 454 -2.85 5.05 10.10
CA ILE A 454 -2.81 6.34 10.79
C ILE A 454 -3.24 6.21 12.26
N VAL A 455 -2.50 6.90 13.12
CA VAL A 455 -2.77 7.08 14.54
C VAL A 455 -3.26 8.51 14.70
N VAL A 456 -4.43 8.68 15.31
CA VAL A 456 -5.15 9.95 15.47
C VAL A 456 -5.58 10.11 16.92
N LEU A 457 -5.28 11.28 17.49
CA LEU A 457 -5.82 11.76 18.75
C LEU A 457 -6.76 12.94 18.46
N ASN A 458 -7.96 12.93 19.04
CA ASN A 458 -8.82 14.11 19.11
C ASN A 458 -8.56 14.87 20.41
N TRP A 459 -7.97 16.06 20.30
CA TRP A 459 -7.71 16.97 21.42
C TRP A 459 -8.87 17.94 21.67
N ASN A 460 -9.90 18.02 20.80
CA ASN A 460 -10.98 18.98 20.93
C ASN A 460 -11.69 18.82 22.29
N ASP A 461 -11.41 19.69 23.26
CA ASP A 461 -11.85 19.59 24.64
C ASP A 461 -11.77 20.95 25.34
N ASN A 462 -12.87 21.36 25.95
CA ASN A 462 -13.04 22.67 26.60
C ASN A 462 -12.86 22.62 28.12
N ALA A 463 -12.27 21.54 28.65
CA ALA A 463 -12.15 21.27 30.08
C ALA A 463 -11.18 22.22 30.82
N SER A 464 -11.72 23.04 31.74
CA SER A 464 -10.96 23.66 32.84
C SER A 464 -11.21 23.01 34.21
N SER A 465 -12.13 22.03 34.29
CA SER A 465 -12.39 21.23 35.50
C SER A 465 -13.29 20.00 35.27
N SER A 466 -14.11 19.98 34.21
CA SER A 466 -14.90 18.82 33.80
C SER A 466 -14.58 18.49 32.34
N TRP A 467 -14.32 17.22 32.05
CA TRP A 467 -14.07 16.74 30.69
C TRP A 467 -15.24 17.12 29.77
N ASN A 468 -14.98 17.92 28.75
CA ASN A 468 -15.97 18.25 27.73
C ASN A 468 -15.36 18.16 26.32
N PRO A 469 -14.88 16.98 25.88
CA PRO A 469 -14.38 16.82 24.54
C PRO A 469 -15.48 16.99 23.49
N GLN A 470 -15.15 17.15 22.21
CA GLN A 470 -16.10 17.57 21.19
C GLN A 470 -15.94 16.85 19.83
N PRO A 471 -17.04 16.63 19.08
CA PRO A 471 -17.02 16.03 17.77
C PRO A 471 -16.58 17.02 16.66
N VAL A 472 -15.26 17.13 16.43
CA VAL A 472 -14.70 17.50 15.11
C VAL A 472 -15.34 16.62 14.01
N LYS A 473 -15.64 17.11 12.81
CA LYS A 473 -15.78 16.26 11.61
C LYS A 473 -14.49 16.26 10.82
N ALA A 474 -13.99 15.09 10.43
CA ALA A 474 -12.77 14.98 9.64
C ALA A 474 -13.01 14.27 8.31
N THR A 475 -12.28 14.68 7.29
CA THR A 475 -12.05 13.92 6.05
C THR A 475 -10.67 13.28 6.11
N ILE A 476 -10.49 12.12 5.47
CA ILE A 476 -9.18 11.48 5.28
C ILE A 476 -8.95 11.32 3.79
N GLU A 477 -7.82 11.83 3.30
CA GLU A 477 -7.40 11.74 1.91
C GLU A 477 -6.14 10.89 1.73
N PHE A 478 -6.06 10.20 0.59
CA PHE A 478 -4.86 9.52 0.14
C PHE A 478 -4.87 9.38 -1.39
N ARG A 479 -3.70 9.56 -2.02
CA ARG A 479 -3.49 9.37 -3.47
C ARG A 479 -4.62 9.92 -4.37
N GLY A 480 -5.14 11.10 -4.04
CA GLY A 480 -6.13 11.83 -4.84
C GLY A 480 -7.61 11.50 -4.57
N VAL A 481 -7.94 10.62 -3.62
CA VAL A 481 -9.32 10.27 -3.21
C VAL A 481 -9.53 10.51 -1.71
N GLN A 482 -10.79 10.56 -1.27
CA GLN A 482 -11.18 10.83 0.13
C GLN A 482 -12.16 9.80 0.70
N SER A 483 -12.21 9.62 2.02
CA SER A 483 -13.18 8.75 2.72
C SER A 483 -14.66 9.08 2.39
N ALA A 484 -15.48 8.07 2.09
CA ALA A 484 -16.81 8.22 1.48
C ALA A 484 -18.00 8.23 2.44
N VAL A 485 -17.90 7.54 3.59
CA VAL A 485 -19.06 7.32 4.46
C VAL A 485 -19.27 8.53 5.37
N TRP A 486 -19.93 9.54 4.78
CA TRP A 486 -20.32 10.83 5.37
C TRP A 486 -19.15 11.76 5.71
N ARG A 487 -19.47 13.02 6.02
CA ARG A 487 -18.58 13.92 6.77
C ARG A 487 -18.47 13.38 8.19
N SER A 488 -17.68 12.33 8.36
CA SER A 488 -17.56 11.61 9.61
C SER A 488 -17.16 12.59 10.69
N ASN A 489 -18.05 12.77 11.66
CA ASN A 489 -17.65 13.00 13.03
C ASN A 489 -16.40 12.10 13.29
N PHE A 490 -15.32 12.71 13.76
CA PHE A 490 -14.35 12.15 14.80
C PHE A 490 -14.96 11.76 17.75
N PRO A 491 -16.01 11.12 18.39
CA PRO A 491 -17.22 11.86 18.78
C PRO A 491 -17.18 12.15 20.27
N VAL A 492 -16.36 13.13 20.64
CA VAL A 492 -15.74 13.23 21.99
C VAL A 492 -14.66 12.14 22.18
N ASN A 493 -14.56 11.16 21.27
CA ASN A 493 -14.17 9.77 21.47
C ASN A 493 -13.40 9.14 20.28
N PHE A 494 -12.77 9.92 19.39
CA PHE A 494 -12.29 9.35 18.11
C PHE A 494 -11.12 8.39 18.24
N ASN A 495 -11.42 7.14 17.87
CA ASN A 495 -11.06 6.65 16.54
C ASN A 495 -9.66 7.05 16.04
N SER A 496 -8.64 6.57 16.72
CA SER A 496 -7.76 5.66 16.00
C SER A 496 -7.64 4.33 16.71
N HIS A 497 -7.37 3.32 15.89
CA HIS A 497 -6.38 2.23 15.96
C HIS A 497 -6.43 1.59 14.55
N GLY A 498 -6.63 2.40 13.50
CA GLY A 498 -7.12 1.90 12.21
C GLY A 498 -6.00 1.38 11.32
N LEU A 499 -6.29 0.29 10.60
CA LEU A 499 -5.45 -0.20 9.53
C LEU A 499 -6.01 0.27 8.19
N TRP A 500 -5.64 1.49 7.80
CA TRP A 500 -6.15 2.20 6.62
C TRP A 500 -5.47 1.64 5.36
N VAL A 501 -5.79 0.39 5.02
CA VAL A 501 -5.25 -0.32 3.85
C VAL A 501 -5.89 0.22 2.59
N MET A 502 -5.24 1.22 2.05
CA MET A 502 -5.69 1.95 0.87
C MET A 502 -5.34 1.17 -0.41
N GLU A 503 -6.14 0.15 -0.66
CA GLU A 503 -6.05 -0.74 -1.82
C GLU A 503 -6.31 0.00 -3.14
N SER A 504 -5.49 -0.28 -4.16
CA SER A 504 -5.80 0.04 -5.55
C SER A 504 -5.35 -1.09 -6.47
N THR A 505 -5.84 -2.31 -6.21
CA THR A 505 -5.68 -3.39 -7.19
C THR A 505 -6.47 -3.01 -8.44
N LYS A 506 -5.77 -2.86 -9.58
CA LYS A 506 -6.40 -2.73 -10.90
C LYS A 506 -7.00 -4.09 -11.28
N ARG A 507 -8.08 -4.52 -10.63
CA ARG A 507 -8.62 -5.88 -10.83
C ARG A 507 -9.73 -5.92 -11.86
N VAL A 508 -9.72 -6.93 -12.72
CA VAL A 508 -10.74 -7.14 -13.76
C VAL A 508 -11.13 -8.61 -13.87
N LEU A 509 -12.42 -8.85 -13.83
CA LEU A 509 -13.04 -10.13 -14.12
C LEU A 509 -13.26 -10.22 -15.64
N SER A 510 -12.52 -11.12 -16.30
CA SER A 510 -12.53 -11.30 -17.75
C SER A 510 -13.31 -12.56 -18.12
N ILE A 511 -14.51 -12.36 -18.67
CA ILE A 511 -15.42 -13.43 -19.10
C ILE A 511 -15.33 -13.51 -20.62
N GLN A 512 -14.53 -14.45 -21.14
CA GLN A 512 -14.26 -14.60 -22.58
C GLN A 512 -14.00 -16.08 -22.92
N SER A 513 -13.86 -16.44 -24.20
CA SER A 513 -13.36 -17.77 -24.59
C SER A 513 -11.86 -17.95 -24.26
N HIS A 514 -11.32 -19.16 -24.45
CA HIS A 514 -9.88 -19.43 -24.30
C HIS A 514 -9.37 -20.44 -25.31
N VAL A 515 -8.14 -20.24 -25.81
CA VAL A 515 -7.40 -21.20 -26.64
C VAL A 515 -6.11 -21.63 -25.93
N VAL A 516 -5.83 -22.94 -25.89
CA VAL A 516 -4.56 -23.47 -25.35
C VAL A 516 -3.38 -23.14 -26.28
N HIS A 517 -3.63 -22.96 -27.58
CA HIS A 517 -2.64 -22.57 -28.59
C HIS A 517 -3.25 -21.53 -29.55
N GLY A 518 -2.54 -20.43 -29.83
CA GLY A 518 -3.11 -19.20 -30.39
C GLY A 518 -3.25 -18.08 -29.34
N TYR A 519 -3.68 -16.90 -29.78
CA TYR A 519 -4.07 -15.77 -28.92
C TYR A 519 -5.47 -15.28 -29.33
N VAL A 520 -6.50 -15.76 -28.62
CA VAL A 520 -7.92 -15.40 -28.78
C VAL A 520 -8.60 -15.45 -27.40
N GLY A 521 -9.59 -14.60 -27.17
CA GLY A 521 -10.30 -14.49 -25.89
C GLY A 521 -9.35 -14.12 -24.75
N ASN A 522 -9.54 -14.74 -23.59
CA ASN A 522 -8.72 -14.55 -22.39
C ASN A 522 -7.22 -14.75 -22.68
N LYS A 523 -6.84 -15.54 -23.70
CA LYS A 523 -5.44 -15.74 -24.09
C LYS A 523 -4.84 -14.52 -24.79
N ALA A 524 -5.65 -13.71 -25.48
CA ALA A 524 -5.26 -12.42 -26.04
C ALA A 524 -5.38 -11.28 -25.00
N ALA A 525 -6.45 -11.25 -24.20
CA ALA A 525 -6.73 -10.17 -23.26
C ALA A 525 -5.86 -10.18 -21.99
N THR A 526 -5.59 -11.34 -21.38
CA THR A 526 -5.00 -11.43 -20.03
C THR A 526 -3.58 -10.86 -19.95
N PHE A 527 -2.71 -11.16 -20.93
CA PHE A 527 -1.31 -10.75 -20.88
C PHE A 527 -1.09 -9.23 -21.02
N PRO A 528 -1.72 -8.52 -21.99
CA PRO A 528 -1.67 -7.05 -22.05
C PRO A 528 -2.19 -6.38 -20.78
N LEU A 529 -3.28 -6.90 -20.19
CA LEU A 529 -3.84 -6.40 -18.94
C LEU A 529 -2.83 -6.54 -17.78
N GLN A 530 -2.29 -7.74 -17.56
CA GLN A 530 -1.26 -7.98 -16.53
C GLN A 530 0.00 -7.13 -16.74
N LEU A 531 0.40 -6.93 -18.00
CA LEU A 531 1.55 -6.09 -18.36
C LEU A 531 1.33 -4.60 -18.07
N LEU A 532 0.08 -4.12 -18.15
CA LEU A 532 -0.36 -2.78 -17.74
C LEU A 532 -0.73 -2.71 -16.23
N GLY A 533 -0.33 -3.72 -15.46
CA GLY A 533 -0.46 -3.78 -13.99
C GLY A 533 -1.84 -4.18 -13.49
N TRP A 534 -2.63 -4.94 -14.26
CA TRP A 534 -3.95 -5.43 -13.85
C TRP A 534 -3.94 -6.87 -13.31
N ASP A 535 -4.62 -7.09 -12.20
CA ASP A 535 -5.04 -8.44 -11.77
C ASP A 535 -6.18 -8.91 -12.67
N VAL A 536 -6.07 -10.09 -13.26
CA VAL A 536 -7.08 -10.63 -14.19
C VAL A 536 -7.65 -11.94 -13.67
N ASP A 537 -8.89 -11.89 -13.18
CA ASP A 537 -9.68 -13.07 -12.85
C ASP A 537 -10.32 -13.59 -14.15
N ALA A 538 -9.72 -14.60 -14.78
CA ALA A 538 -10.18 -15.11 -16.07
C ALA A 538 -11.22 -16.24 -15.93
N ILE A 539 -12.48 -15.98 -16.30
CA ILE A 539 -13.51 -17.00 -16.53
C ILE A 539 -13.54 -17.35 -18.02
N ASN A 540 -13.26 -18.62 -18.33
CA ASN A 540 -13.35 -19.15 -19.69
C ASN A 540 -14.80 -19.58 -19.97
N THR A 541 -15.51 -18.90 -20.87
CA THR A 541 -16.88 -19.31 -21.30
C THR A 541 -16.85 -20.62 -22.09
N VAL A 542 -15.74 -20.89 -22.78
CA VAL A 542 -15.42 -22.13 -23.47
C VAL A 542 -13.89 -22.22 -23.63
N GLN A 543 -13.33 -23.44 -23.66
CA GLN A 543 -11.88 -23.67 -23.76
C GLN A 543 -11.54 -24.66 -24.90
N PHE A 544 -10.73 -24.20 -25.86
CA PHE A 544 -10.34 -24.94 -27.06
C PHE A 544 -8.88 -25.39 -27.02
N SER A 545 -8.55 -26.46 -27.77
CA SER A 545 -7.16 -26.90 -27.96
C SER A 545 -6.32 -25.91 -28.77
N ASN A 546 -6.91 -25.23 -29.74
CA ASN A 546 -6.23 -24.34 -30.68
C ASN A 546 -7.21 -23.37 -31.33
N HIS A 547 -6.72 -22.23 -31.82
CA HIS A 547 -7.47 -21.45 -32.81
C HIS A 547 -7.62 -22.25 -34.11
N SER A 548 -8.87 -22.47 -34.55
CA SER A 548 -9.20 -23.28 -35.73
C SER A 548 -9.53 -22.42 -36.95
N GLY A 549 -8.51 -22.14 -37.77
CA GLY A 549 -8.68 -21.66 -39.15
C GLY A 549 -9.21 -22.73 -40.12
N GLU A 550 -9.98 -23.69 -39.60
CA GLU A 550 -10.14 -25.06 -40.11
C GLU A 550 -11.63 -25.46 -39.97
N TYR A 551 -12.19 -26.08 -41.01
CA TYR A 551 -13.57 -26.63 -41.06
C TYR A 551 -14.76 -25.66 -40.98
N ALA A 552 -14.87 -24.75 -41.95
CA ALA A 552 -16.09 -23.95 -42.15
C ALA A 552 -17.35 -24.81 -42.45
N GLU A 553 -17.20 -25.94 -43.15
CA GLU A 553 -18.34 -26.75 -43.61
C GLU A 553 -18.97 -27.63 -42.51
N LEU A 554 -18.20 -28.08 -41.51
CA LEU A 554 -18.76 -28.86 -40.40
C LEU A 554 -19.67 -28.03 -39.48
N ALA A 555 -19.50 -26.70 -39.46
CA ALA A 555 -20.25 -25.79 -38.59
C ALA A 555 -21.77 -25.93 -38.80
N ALA A 556 -22.22 -26.10 -40.04
CA ALA A 556 -23.63 -26.20 -40.40
C ALA A 556 -24.36 -27.42 -39.79
N TRP A 557 -23.63 -28.51 -39.47
CA TRP A 557 -24.23 -29.72 -38.88
C TRP A 557 -24.20 -29.73 -37.34
N MET A 558 -23.30 -28.94 -36.74
CA MET A 558 -23.02 -28.97 -35.29
C MET A 558 -23.68 -27.85 -34.48
N GLN A 559 -24.39 -26.90 -35.11
CA GLN A 559 -25.17 -25.81 -34.48
C GLN A 559 -26.23 -26.25 -33.43
N ARG A 560 -26.39 -27.54 -33.13
CA ARG A 560 -27.30 -28.07 -32.10
C ARG A 560 -26.68 -28.19 -30.70
N TYR A 561 -25.41 -27.83 -30.53
CA TYR A 561 -24.68 -27.95 -29.25
C TYR A 561 -23.89 -26.67 -28.91
N VAL A 562 -24.51 -25.50 -29.10
CA VAL A 562 -23.98 -24.17 -28.76
C VAL A 562 -24.52 -23.72 -27.40
N PRO A 563 -23.76 -22.97 -26.58
CA PRO A 563 -24.35 -22.10 -25.57
C PRO A 563 -25.04 -20.92 -26.29
N GLY A 564 -26.32 -21.06 -26.60
CA GLY A 564 -27.10 -20.04 -27.34
C GLY A 564 -27.48 -18.82 -26.51
N ALA A 565 -28.62 -18.20 -26.83
CA ALA A 565 -29.19 -17.07 -26.11
C ALA A 565 -29.27 -17.25 -24.57
N GLU A 566 -29.38 -18.50 -24.11
CA GLU A 566 -29.41 -18.88 -22.69
C GLU A 566 -28.11 -18.52 -21.94
N ALA A 567 -26.93 -18.82 -22.50
CA ALA A 567 -25.65 -18.56 -21.84
C ALA A 567 -25.31 -17.06 -21.85
N LEU A 568 -25.63 -16.39 -22.95
CA LEU A 568 -25.52 -14.93 -23.05
C LEU A 568 -26.52 -14.22 -22.11
N SER A 569 -27.69 -14.82 -21.88
CA SER A 569 -28.67 -14.35 -20.88
C SER A 569 -28.14 -14.52 -19.46
N ALA A 570 -27.54 -15.67 -19.11
CA ALA A 570 -26.93 -15.88 -17.80
C ALA A 570 -25.81 -14.85 -17.51
N LEU A 571 -25.03 -14.45 -18.54
CA LEU A 571 -24.09 -13.34 -18.42
C LEU A 571 -24.80 -12.00 -18.19
N ALA A 572 -25.91 -11.72 -18.88
CA ALA A 572 -26.68 -10.49 -18.68
C ALA A 572 -27.28 -10.42 -17.27
N ASP A 573 -27.82 -11.53 -16.74
CA ASP A 573 -28.31 -11.64 -15.36
C ASP A 573 -27.20 -11.43 -14.33
N PHE A 574 -26.01 -12.00 -14.56
CA PHE A 574 -24.84 -11.79 -13.72
C PHE A 574 -24.34 -10.34 -13.75
N ALA A 575 -24.21 -9.74 -14.95
CA ALA A 575 -23.80 -8.35 -15.12
C ALA A 575 -24.81 -7.37 -14.50
N ALA A 576 -26.11 -7.64 -14.62
CA ALA A 576 -27.17 -6.86 -13.97
C ALA A 576 -27.08 -6.97 -12.44
N HIS A 577 -26.87 -8.17 -11.89
CA HIS A 577 -26.70 -8.39 -10.45
C HIS A 577 -25.46 -7.69 -9.89
N LEU A 578 -24.35 -7.66 -10.65
CA LEU A 578 -23.15 -6.90 -10.28
C LEU A 578 -23.37 -5.38 -10.37
N LYS A 579 -24.03 -4.87 -11.43
CA LYS A 579 -24.35 -3.43 -11.53
C LYS A 579 -25.37 -2.96 -10.49
N ALA A 580 -26.30 -3.81 -10.07
CA ALA A 580 -27.21 -3.52 -8.96
C ALA A 580 -26.46 -3.36 -7.61
N LYS A 581 -25.33 -4.08 -7.43
CA LYS A 581 -24.45 -3.95 -6.25
C LYS A 581 -23.43 -2.82 -6.38
N ASN A 582 -22.96 -2.52 -7.60
CA ASN A 582 -22.03 -1.44 -7.89
C ASN A 582 -22.44 -0.70 -9.19
N PRO A 583 -23.25 0.38 -9.10
CA PRO A 583 -23.64 1.17 -10.26
C PRO A 583 -22.47 1.85 -11.00
N ASN A 584 -21.30 1.97 -10.35
CA ASN A 584 -20.08 2.52 -10.93
C ASN A 584 -19.20 1.50 -11.66
N LEU A 585 -19.59 0.22 -11.68
CA LEU A 585 -18.89 -0.87 -12.36
C LEU A 585 -18.66 -0.54 -13.84
N LEU A 586 -17.38 -0.46 -14.22
CA LEU A 586 -16.97 -0.41 -15.62
C LEU A 586 -17.14 -1.82 -16.21
N PHE A 587 -18.19 -1.98 -17.02
CA PHE A 587 -18.41 -3.13 -17.88
C PHE A 587 -18.06 -2.72 -19.31
N VAL A 588 -17.00 -3.31 -19.86
CA VAL A 588 -16.67 -3.21 -21.30
C VAL A 588 -17.21 -4.47 -21.96
N LEU A 589 -18.11 -4.26 -22.92
CA LEU A 589 -18.79 -5.31 -23.67
C LEU A 589 -18.27 -5.34 -25.10
N ASP A 590 -17.74 -6.48 -25.51
CA ASP A 590 -17.31 -6.77 -26.86
C ASP A 590 -18.39 -7.69 -27.48
N PRO A 591 -19.22 -7.18 -28.41
CA PRO A 591 -20.07 -8.06 -29.21
C PRO A 591 -19.20 -9.03 -30.00
N VAL A 592 -19.62 -10.28 -30.10
CA VAL A 592 -18.96 -11.29 -30.94
C VAL A 592 -20.07 -11.99 -31.71
N MET A 593 -20.46 -11.39 -32.82
CA MET A 593 -21.54 -11.90 -33.67
C MET A 593 -21.06 -12.23 -35.08
N GLY A 594 -20.11 -11.47 -35.64
CA GLY A 594 -19.64 -11.72 -37.00
C GLY A 594 -18.66 -10.67 -37.50
N ASP A 595 -18.06 -10.92 -38.67
CA ASP A 595 -17.23 -9.98 -39.42
C ASP A 595 -17.30 -10.34 -40.92
N ASP A 596 -16.85 -9.44 -41.80
CA ASP A 596 -16.81 -9.61 -43.27
C ASP A 596 -18.13 -10.16 -43.88
N GLY A 597 -19.25 -9.62 -43.40
CA GLY A 597 -20.61 -9.96 -43.87
C GLY A 597 -21.15 -11.31 -43.37
N LYS A 598 -20.47 -12.00 -42.45
CA LYS A 598 -20.80 -13.37 -42.02
C LYS A 598 -20.97 -13.46 -40.51
N MET A 599 -22.13 -13.96 -40.07
CA MET A 599 -22.38 -14.25 -38.66
C MET A 599 -21.69 -15.57 -38.24
N TYR A 600 -21.02 -15.58 -37.09
CA TYR A 600 -20.30 -16.73 -36.53
C TYR A 600 -21.11 -17.49 -35.45
N VAL A 601 -22.20 -16.89 -35.00
CA VAL A 601 -23.09 -17.36 -33.92
C VAL A 601 -24.50 -17.64 -34.46
N ALA A 602 -25.38 -18.17 -33.61
CA ALA A 602 -26.78 -18.36 -33.96
C ALA A 602 -27.59 -17.06 -33.82
N ASN A 603 -28.61 -16.88 -34.68
CA ASN A 603 -29.40 -15.63 -34.77
C ASN A 603 -30.15 -15.24 -33.48
N ASP A 604 -30.35 -16.18 -32.55
CA ASP A 604 -31.04 -15.99 -31.27
C ASP A 604 -30.25 -15.13 -30.26
N VAL A 605 -28.94 -14.97 -30.44
CA VAL A 605 -28.12 -14.18 -29.51
C VAL A 605 -28.23 -12.67 -29.73
N LEU A 606 -28.60 -12.23 -30.94
CA LEU A 606 -28.68 -10.80 -31.30
C LEU A 606 -29.71 -10.03 -30.43
N PRO A 607 -30.95 -10.52 -30.19
CA PRO A 607 -31.86 -9.93 -29.21
C PRO A 607 -31.28 -9.84 -27.79
N VAL A 608 -30.50 -10.83 -27.35
CA VAL A 608 -29.92 -10.81 -25.98
C VAL A 608 -28.80 -9.77 -25.88
N TYR A 609 -27.95 -9.64 -26.90
CA TYR A 609 -27.00 -8.53 -26.99
C TYR A 609 -27.75 -7.18 -26.93
N ARG A 610 -28.68 -6.96 -27.87
CA ARG A 610 -29.39 -5.69 -28.08
C ARG A 610 -30.25 -5.27 -26.88
N ASP A 611 -31.05 -6.18 -26.35
CA ASP A 611 -32.12 -5.88 -25.38
C ASP A 611 -31.70 -6.13 -23.92
N ARG A 612 -30.64 -6.92 -23.67
CA ARG A 612 -30.18 -7.23 -22.30
C ARG A 612 -28.77 -6.74 -21.96
N LEU A 613 -27.83 -6.75 -22.92
CA LEU A 613 -26.42 -6.42 -22.62
C LEU A 613 -26.02 -4.98 -22.99
N LEU A 614 -26.50 -4.43 -24.11
CA LEU A 614 -26.21 -3.03 -24.48
C LEU A 614 -26.64 -2.04 -23.36
N PRO A 615 -27.84 -2.12 -22.76
CA PRO A 615 -28.24 -1.20 -21.68
C PRO A 615 -27.42 -1.36 -20.38
N LEU A 616 -26.72 -2.49 -20.22
CA LEU A 616 -25.80 -2.73 -19.11
C LEU A 616 -24.38 -2.26 -19.39
N ALA A 617 -23.98 -2.09 -20.66
CA ALA A 617 -22.60 -1.73 -21.01
C ALA A 617 -22.22 -0.32 -20.54
N THR A 618 -21.01 -0.17 -20.00
CA THR A 618 -20.41 1.15 -19.72
C THR A 618 -19.60 1.66 -20.90
N VAL A 619 -19.00 0.75 -21.69
CA VAL A 619 -18.41 0.96 -23.02
C VAL A 619 -18.73 -0.26 -23.90
N ILE A 620 -19.01 -0.05 -25.19
CA ILE A 620 -19.06 -1.12 -26.20
C ILE A 620 -17.95 -0.97 -27.25
N THR A 621 -17.51 -2.09 -27.82
CA THR A 621 -16.40 -2.17 -28.79
C THR A 621 -16.73 -2.91 -30.11
N PRO A 622 -17.90 -2.72 -30.74
CA PRO A 622 -18.29 -3.47 -31.95
C PRO A 622 -17.42 -3.17 -33.17
N ASN A 623 -17.28 -4.16 -34.06
CA ASN A 623 -16.82 -3.92 -35.44
C ASN A 623 -17.98 -3.34 -36.31
N TRP A 624 -17.72 -3.01 -37.59
CA TRP A 624 -18.79 -2.44 -38.45
C TRP A 624 -20.05 -3.32 -38.53
N PHE A 625 -19.88 -4.63 -38.64
CA PHE A 625 -20.93 -5.58 -38.96
C PHE A 625 -21.81 -5.84 -37.75
N GLU A 626 -21.24 -5.79 -36.55
CA GLU A 626 -22.00 -5.77 -35.31
C GLU A 626 -22.82 -4.48 -35.16
N VAL A 627 -22.31 -3.32 -35.59
CA VAL A 627 -23.13 -2.09 -35.66
C VAL A 627 -24.27 -2.24 -36.68
N GLU A 628 -24.00 -2.74 -37.90
CA GLU A 628 -25.04 -2.97 -38.91
C GLU A 628 -26.09 -3.99 -38.43
N LEU A 629 -25.68 -5.08 -37.76
CA LEU A 629 -26.57 -6.09 -37.19
C LEU A 629 -27.44 -5.53 -36.05
N ILE A 630 -26.86 -4.72 -35.15
CA ILE A 630 -27.60 -4.12 -34.02
C ILE A 630 -28.61 -3.08 -34.52
N THR A 631 -28.15 -2.16 -35.38
CA THR A 631 -28.90 -0.95 -35.76
C THR A 631 -29.72 -1.09 -37.04
N GLN A 632 -29.45 -2.12 -37.86
CA GLN A 632 -30.02 -2.31 -39.20
C GLN A 632 -29.71 -1.16 -40.18
N ILE A 633 -28.59 -0.46 -39.98
CA ILE A 633 -28.13 0.68 -40.80
C ILE A 633 -26.76 0.36 -41.41
N HIS A 634 -26.63 0.45 -42.74
CA HIS A 634 -25.36 0.23 -43.44
C HIS A 634 -24.44 1.46 -43.40
N LEU A 635 -23.17 1.28 -43.03
CA LEU A 635 -22.24 2.37 -42.68
C LEU A 635 -21.49 2.96 -43.89
N THR A 636 -22.22 3.46 -44.89
CA THR A 636 -21.66 3.94 -46.17
C THR A 636 -21.24 5.42 -46.21
N SER A 637 -21.65 6.24 -45.23
CA SER A 637 -21.39 7.68 -45.15
C SER A 637 -21.47 8.23 -43.71
N ARG A 638 -21.00 9.45 -43.46
CA ARG A 638 -21.15 10.17 -42.18
C ARG A 638 -22.60 10.20 -41.71
N ASP A 639 -23.55 10.38 -42.61
CA ASP A 639 -24.99 10.41 -42.27
C ASP A 639 -25.48 9.05 -41.74
N SER A 640 -25.09 7.94 -42.38
CA SER A 640 -25.43 6.60 -41.90
C SER A 640 -24.76 6.28 -40.54
N ILE A 641 -23.50 6.69 -40.36
CA ILE A 641 -22.77 6.56 -39.09
C ILE A 641 -23.44 7.42 -38.00
N ARG A 642 -23.96 8.61 -38.35
CA ARG A 642 -24.73 9.47 -37.44
C ARG A 642 -26.00 8.77 -36.97
N SER A 643 -26.77 8.17 -37.88
CA SER A 643 -27.98 7.41 -37.54
C SER A 643 -27.68 6.17 -36.70
N ALA A 644 -26.61 5.43 -37.00
CA ALA A 644 -26.21 4.25 -36.23
C ALA A 644 -25.73 4.62 -34.81
N LEU A 645 -24.90 5.66 -34.67
CA LEU A 645 -24.50 6.17 -33.35
C LEU A 645 -25.68 6.73 -32.56
N HIS A 646 -26.63 7.41 -33.21
CA HIS A 646 -27.87 7.84 -32.57
C HIS A 646 -28.65 6.64 -32.01
N SER A 647 -28.82 5.58 -32.80
CA SER A 647 -29.54 4.38 -32.34
C SER A 647 -28.84 3.69 -31.17
N LEU A 648 -27.51 3.51 -31.24
CA LEU A 648 -26.73 2.94 -30.13
C LEU A 648 -26.83 3.76 -28.83
N HIS A 649 -26.81 5.10 -28.93
CA HIS A 649 -26.89 5.97 -27.77
C HIS A 649 -28.31 6.10 -27.19
N PHE A 650 -29.33 6.28 -28.04
CA PHE A 650 -30.68 6.67 -27.61
C PHE A 650 -31.70 5.51 -27.64
N ASP A 651 -31.63 4.61 -28.61
CA ASP A 651 -32.55 3.45 -28.70
C ASP A 651 -32.05 2.27 -27.84
N HIS A 652 -30.72 2.15 -27.66
CA HIS A 652 -30.08 1.08 -26.89
C HIS A 652 -29.39 1.55 -25.61
N GLY A 653 -29.44 2.87 -25.30
CA GLY A 653 -29.01 3.45 -24.02
C GLY A 653 -27.50 3.41 -23.76
N VAL A 654 -26.66 3.13 -24.76
CA VAL A 654 -25.23 2.91 -24.56
C VAL A 654 -24.50 4.25 -24.41
N ARG A 655 -23.94 4.55 -23.24
CA ARG A 655 -23.29 5.85 -23.00
C ARG A 655 -21.98 6.05 -23.77
N ASN A 656 -21.20 5.00 -24.01
CA ASN A 656 -19.90 5.09 -24.69
C ASN A 656 -19.77 3.99 -25.74
N VAL A 657 -19.45 4.38 -26.97
CA VAL A 657 -19.32 3.50 -28.13
C VAL A 657 -17.93 3.69 -28.73
N VAL A 658 -17.21 2.60 -28.96
CA VAL A 658 -15.98 2.59 -29.78
C VAL A 658 -16.21 1.65 -30.95
N VAL A 659 -16.56 2.19 -32.12
CA VAL A 659 -16.62 1.38 -33.35
C VAL A 659 -15.18 1.11 -33.78
N THR A 660 -14.76 -0.14 -33.69
CA THR A 660 -13.34 -0.53 -33.79
C THR A 660 -12.81 -0.42 -35.21
N SER A 661 -13.66 -0.74 -36.19
CA SER A 661 -13.25 -0.84 -37.60
C SER A 661 -14.42 -0.62 -38.56
N VAL A 662 -14.44 0.55 -39.21
CA VAL A 662 -15.23 0.84 -40.42
C VAL A 662 -14.26 0.97 -41.59
N ILE A 663 -14.40 0.19 -42.66
CA ILE A 663 -13.46 0.25 -43.79
C ILE A 663 -13.82 1.42 -44.70
N VAL A 664 -12.85 2.29 -44.93
CA VAL A 664 -12.94 3.45 -45.81
C VAL A 664 -12.16 3.15 -47.08
N ARG A 665 -12.87 2.99 -48.20
CA ARG A 665 -12.27 2.78 -49.53
C ARG A 665 -12.00 4.12 -50.20
N GLU A 666 -10.84 4.26 -50.84
CA GLU A 666 -10.52 5.47 -51.59
C GLU A 666 -11.53 5.68 -52.74
N GLY A 667 -11.96 6.93 -52.97
CA GLY A 667 -13.01 7.27 -53.94
C GLY A 667 -14.45 6.96 -53.49
N SER A 668 -14.67 6.54 -52.24
CA SER A 668 -16.01 6.47 -51.64
C SER A 668 -16.41 7.80 -51.00
N CYS A 669 -17.72 8.07 -50.86
CA CYS A 669 -18.24 9.25 -50.16
C CYS A 669 -17.64 9.39 -48.74
N LEU A 670 -17.56 8.28 -47.99
CA LEU A 670 -16.94 8.26 -46.67
C LEU A 670 -15.44 8.58 -46.71
N SER A 671 -14.70 8.21 -47.76
CA SER A 671 -13.30 8.63 -47.95
C SER A 671 -13.17 10.14 -48.03
N ASP A 672 -14.04 10.79 -48.79
CA ASP A 672 -13.98 12.23 -49.01
C ASP A 672 -14.35 12.99 -47.73
N GLU A 673 -15.36 12.53 -46.99
CA GLU A 673 -15.74 13.08 -45.68
C GLU A 673 -14.65 12.90 -44.61
N VAL A 674 -14.02 11.72 -44.53
CA VAL A 674 -12.89 11.43 -43.62
C VAL A 674 -11.65 12.27 -43.97
N THR A 675 -11.45 12.57 -45.25
CA THR A 675 -10.34 13.40 -45.74
C THR A 675 -10.60 14.88 -45.46
N ALA A 676 -11.80 15.37 -45.77
CA ALA A 676 -12.21 16.76 -45.52
C ALA A 676 -12.26 17.11 -44.01
N ALA A 677 -12.66 16.17 -43.16
CA ALA A 677 -12.59 16.30 -41.71
C ALA A 677 -11.17 16.17 -41.13
N GLY A 678 -10.16 15.85 -41.96
CA GLY A 678 -8.78 15.69 -41.53
C GLY A 678 -8.57 14.53 -40.56
N LEU A 679 -9.27 13.42 -40.76
CA LEU A 679 -9.26 12.25 -39.86
C LEU A 679 -8.27 11.15 -40.30
N ARG A 680 -7.71 11.23 -41.52
CA ARG A 680 -6.59 10.36 -41.94
C ARG A 680 -5.34 10.67 -41.12
N THR A 681 -4.62 9.62 -40.72
CA THR A 681 -3.31 9.71 -40.06
C THR A 681 -2.23 10.32 -40.96
N GLY A 682 -1.20 10.91 -40.36
CA GLY A 682 -0.10 11.54 -41.10
C GLY A 682 0.81 10.57 -41.87
N ASN A 683 1.63 11.09 -42.79
CA ASN A 683 2.64 10.30 -43.51
C ASN A 683 3.66 9.65 -42.55
N ASP A 684 3.94 10.30 -41.42
CA ASP A 684 4.88 9.85 -40.38
C ASP A 684 4.26 8.78 -39.43
N TYR A 685 3.25 8.03 -39.86
CA TYR A 685 2.72 6.85 -39.15
C TYR A 685 3.69 5.64 -39.24
N SER A 686 4.98 5.93 -39.07
CA SER A 686 6.17 5.10 -39.21
C SER A 686 7.05 5.19 -37.95
N ALA A 687 6.41 5.19 -36.77
CA ALA A 687 7.11 5.15 -35.49
C ALA A 687 8.10 3.96 -35.43
N ASN A 688 9.25 4.18 -34.79
CA ASN A 688 10.34 3.21 -34.62
C ASN A 688 11.04 2.72 -35.91
N GLY A 689 11.18 3.61 -36.90
CA GLY A 689 12.30 3.57 -37.86
C GLY A 689 12.33 2.41 -38.86
N MET A 690 11.21 1.71 -39.07
CA MET A 690 11.08 0.71 -40.12
C MET A 690 10.63 1.35 -41.43
N THR A 691 11.53 1.41 -42.41
CA THR A 691 11.26 1.82 -43.80
C THR A 691 10.54 0.71 -44.58
N ASP A 692 9.31 0.40 -44.15
CA ASP A 692 8.55 -0.74 -44.66
C ASP A 692 7.97 -0.48 -46.06
N SER A 693 8.36 -1.33 -47.02
CA SER A 693 7.88 -1.35 -48.41
C SER A 693 6.47 -1.95 -48.58
N ILE A 694 5.58 -1.71 -47.61
CA ILE A 694 4.23 -2.29 -47.57
C ILE A 694 3.27 -1.36 -48.33
N ASN A 695 2.58 -1.89 -49.34
CA ASN A 695 1.70 -1.09 -50.19
C ASN A 695 0.33 -0.84 -49.53
N LEU A 696 0.28 0.17 -48.66
CA LEU A 696 -0.83 0.50 -47.75
C LEU A 696 -1.93 1.42 -48.34
N LYS A 697 -1.94 1.67 -49.65
CA LYS A 697 -2.50 2.93 -50.19
C LYS A 697 -4.02 3.01 -50.35
N ASP A 698 -4.72 1.90 -50.61
CA ASP A 698 -6.06 1.96 -51.23
C ASP A 698 -7.26 1.85 -50.25
N GLU A 699 -7.03 1.40 -49.02
CA GLU A 699 -8.07 1.22 -47.98
C GLU A 699 -7.57 1.63 -46.59
N TYR A 700 -8.45 2.22 -45.79
CA TYR A 700 -8.21 2.62 -44.41
C TYR A 700 -9.22 1.96 -43.45
N ILE A 701 -8.86 1.85 -42.18
CA ILE A 701 -9.77 1.50 -41.07
C ILE A 701 -10.02 2.78 -40.27
N LEU A 702 -11.26 3.27 -40.30
CA LEU A 702 -11.75 4.34 -39.44
C LEU A 702 -12.22 3.74 -38.12
N CYS A 703 -11.58 4.13 -37.02
CA CYS A 703 -12.06 3.85 -35.67
C CYS A 703 -12.72 5.12 -35.10
N ILE A 704 -13.87 4.96 -34.45
CA ILE A 704 -14.74 6.06 -34.00
C ILE A 704 -15.05 5.87 -32.51
N ALA A 705 -14.74 6.87 -31.69
CA ALA A 705 -15.12 6.93 -30.28
C ALA A 705 -16.21 7.99 -30.07
N SER A 706 -17.35 7.59 -29.52
CA SER A 706 -18.49 8.47 -29.25
C SER A 706 -18.98 8.32 -27.80
N SER A 707 -19.22 9.46 -27.14
CA SER A 707 -19.74 9.53 -25.76
C SER A 707 -20.99 10.40 -25.69
N ALA A 708 -22.08 9.83 -25.18
CA ALA A 708 -23.29 10.58 -24.85
C ALA A 708 -23.17 11.32 -23.51
N GLN A 709 -23.81 12.48 -23.45
CA GLN A 709 -23.97 13.30 -22.24
C GLN A 709 -25.07 12.72 -21.33
N GLU A 710 -25.18 13.26 -20.11
CA GLU A 710 -26.33 12.95 -19.21
C GLU A 710 -27.59 13.74 -19.57
N ASP A 711 -27.44 14.88 -20.24
CA ASP A 711 -28.54 15.60 -20.88
C ASP A 711 -28.73 15.08 -22.31
N PRO A 712 -29.87 14.43 -22.64
CA PRO A 712 -30.12 13.88 -23.97
C PRO A 712 -30.38 14.95 -25.04
N SER A 713 -30.55 16.23 -24.66
CA SER A 713 -30.62 17.34 -25.63
C SER A 713 -29.25 17.74 -26.20
N VAL A 714 -28.15 17.30 -25.57
CA VAL A 714 -26.78 17.59 -26.01
C VAL A 714 -26.27 16.45 -26.89
N ALA A 715 -25.99 16.77 -28.16
CA ALA A 715 -25.51 15.80 -29.14
C ALA A 715 -24.20 15.08 -28.68
N PRO A 716 -24.09 13.75 -28.86
CA PRO A 716 -22.91 12.98 -28.43
C PRO A 716 -21.59 13.51 -28.98
N ALA A 717 -20.53 13.48 -28.17
CA ALA A 717 -19.20 13.93 -28.59
C ALA A 717 -18.52 12.85 -29.43
N VAL A 718 -18.31 13.10 -30.74
CA VAL A 718 -17.75 12.15 -31.71
C VAL A 718 -16.30 12.50 -32.06
N TYR A 719 -15.41 11.53 -31.90
CA TYR A 719 -13.99 11.59 -32.27
C TYR A 719 -13.64 10.39 -33.15
N ALA A 720 -12.68 10.53 -34.05
CA ALA A 720 -12.24 9.43 -34.90
C ALA A 720 -10.76 9.53 -35.31
N LEU A 721 -10.22 8.42 -35.82
CA LEU A 721 -8.92 8.35 -36.49
C LEU A 721 -8.96 7.24 -37.56
N ALA A 722 -8.44 7.52 -38.76
CA ALA A 722 -8.36 6.56 -39.86
C ALA A 722 -6.91 6.11 -40.10
N VAL A 723 -6.61 4.85 -39.76
CA VAL A 723 -5.31 4.20 -39.96
C VAL A 723 -5.30 3.40 -41.28
N PRO A 724 -4.17 3.15 -41.94
CA PRO A 724 -4.14 2.34 -43.17
C PRO A 724 -4.55 0.89 -42.92
N ARG A 725 -5.33 0.26 -43.81
CA ARG A 725 -5.79 -1.13 -43.63
C ARG A 725 -4.63 -2.12 -43.83
N ILE A 726 -4.30 -2.87 -42.79
CA ILE A 726 -3.38 -4.01 -42.89
C ILE A 726 -4.12 -5.16 -43.56
N LYS A 727 -3.85 -5.42 -44.85
CA LYS A 727 -4.48 -6.51 -45.61
C LYS A 727 -4.03 -7.87 -45.06
N GLY A 728 -4.94 -8.55 -44.36
CA GLY A 728 -4.76 -9.89 -43.77
C GLY A 728 -5.89 -10.27 -42.81
N TYR A 729 -6.09 -11.56 -42.58
CA TYR A 729 -6.99 -12.07 -41.52
C TYR A 729 -6.19 -12.31 -40.24
N PHE A 730 -6.67 -11.77 -39.11
CA PHE A 730 -6.03 -11.87 -37.80
C PHE A 730 -7.07 -12.20 -36.73
N SER A 731 -6.80 -13.20 -35.89
CA SER A 731 -7.71 -13.66 -34.83
C SER A 731 -7.42 -12.99 -33.49
N GLY A 732 -8.44 -12.71 -32.68
CA GLY A 732 -8.27 -12.18 -31.32
C GLY A 732 -8.01 -10.67 -31.23
N VAL A 733 -8.24 -9.94 -32.33
CA VAL A 733 -8.01 -8.49 -32.42
C VAL A 733 -9.01 -7.70 -31.57
N GLY A 734 -10.29 -8.12 -31.54
CA GLY A 734 -11.31 -7.55 -30.66
C GLY A 734 -10.94 -7.72 -29.18
N ASP A 735 -10.73 -8.96 -28.74
CA ASP A 735 -10.31 -9.30 -27.37
C ASP A 735 -9.12 -8.45 -26.88
N LEU A 736 -8.10 -8.26 -27.73
CA LEU A 736 -6.92 -7.44 -27.48
C LEU A 736 -7.26 -5.94 -27.43
N PHE A 737 -7.95 -5.41 -28.43
CA PHE A 737 -8.30 -3.99 -28.51
C PHE A 737 -9.18 -3.58 -27.34
N SER A 738 -10.18 -4.38 -27.01
CA SER A 738 -11.18 -4.12 -25.97
C SER A 738 -10.58 -4.26 -24.57
N ALA A 739 -9.59 -5.16 -24.39
CA ALA A 739 -8.73 -5.18 -23.21
C ALA A 739 -7.89 -3.90 -23.05
N LEU A 740 -7.29 -3.39 -24.12
CA LEU A 740 -6.51 -2.15 -24.09
C LEU A 740 -7.39 -0.90 -23.88
N VAL A 741 -8.59 -0.85 -24.46
CA VAL A 741 -9.58 0.20 -24.17
C VAL A 741 -9.94 0.18 -22.69
N MET A 742 -10.24 -0.98 -22.11
CA MET A 742 -10.54 -1.12 -20.68
C MET A 742 -9.34 -0.68 -19.81
N ALA A 743 -8.12 -1.07 -20.18
CA ALA A 743 -6.91 -0.76 -19.43
C ALA A 743 -6.60 0.75 -19.32
N HIS A 744 -6.95 1.53 -20.35
CA HIS A 744 -6.67 2.97 -20.43
C HIS A 744 -7.92 3.86 -20.22
N PHE A 745 -9.13 3.30 -20.11
CA PHE A 745 -10.36 4.09 -19.96
C PHE A 745 -10.60 4.50 -18.51
N HIS A 746 -10.02 5.64 -18.13
CA HIS A 746 -10.24 6.26 -16.83
C HIS A 746 -11.42 7.24 -16.89
N ARG A 747 -12.49 7.01 -16.11
CA ARG A 747 -13.55 8.01 -15.93
C ARG A 747 -12.95 9.30 -15.33
N SER A 748 -13.06 10.41 -16.05
CA SER A 748 -12.70 11.73 -15.50
C SER A 748 -13.55 12.02 -14.26
N GLN A 749 -12.91 12.32 -13.12
CA GLN A 749 -13.63 12.73 -11.90
C GLN A 749 -14.09 14.20 -11.97
N ASN A 750 -13.71 14.94 -13.02
CA ASN A 750 -14.04 16.36 -13.20
C ASN A 750 -15.23 16.59 -14.13
N SER A 751 -16.27 15.76 -14.04
CA SER A 751 -17.60 16.10 -14.59
C SER A 751 -18.32 17.04 -13.64
N ASN A 752 -18.01 18.35 -13.74
CA ASN A 752 -18.81 19.40 -13.09
C ASN A 752 -20.29 19.26 -13.49
N ALA A 753 -21.22 19.56 -12.58
CA ALA A 753 -22.66 19.34 -12.72
C ALA A 753 -23.38 20.14 -13.84
N ASN A 754 -22.63 20.80 -14.73
CA ASN A 754 -23.11 21.65 -15.83
C ASN A 754 -22.72 21.12 -17.22
N GLY A 755 -22.28 19.86 -17.37
CA GLY A 755 -22.16 19.15 -18.65
C GLY A 755 -21.09 19.65 -19.64
N LEU A 756 -20.28 20.66 -19.31
CA LEU A 756 -19.25 21.20 -20.21
C LEU A 756 -17.91 20.44 -20.09
N PRO A 757 -17.18 20.22 -21.20
CA PRO A 757 -15.85 19.62 -21.16
C PRO A 757 -14.82 20.53 -20.45
N PRO A 758 -13.73 19.97 -19.90
CA PRO A 758 -12.72 20.74 -19.18
C PRO A 758 -12.07 21.80 -20.08
N THR A 759 -11.96 23.03 -19.57
CA THR A 759 -11.56 24.23 -20.34
C THR A 759 -10.10 24.25 -20.81
N ASN A 760 -9.28 23.27 -20.40
CA ASN A 760 -7.85 23.19 -20.74
C ASN A 760 -7.56 22.15 -21.83
N GLY A 761 -8.10 22.35 -23.04
CA GLY A 761 -7.61 21.78 -24.32
C GLY A 761 -7.43 20.26 -24.41
N SER A 762 -8.00 19.48 -23.49
CA SER A 762 -7.67 18.07 -23.27
C SER A 762 -8.71 17.15 -23.92
N ILE A 763 -8.22 16.09 -24.57
CA ILE A 763 -9.07 15.13 -25.28
C ILE A 763 -9.81 14.27 -24.24
N PRO A 764 -11.11 13.95 -24.42
CA PRO A 764 -11.85 13.15 -23.46
C PRO A 764 -11.25 11.75 -23.24
N PRO A 765 -11.62 11.05 -22.14
CA PRO A 765 -10.98 9.78 -21.82
C PRO A 765 -11.26 8.64 -22.81
N LEU A 766 -12.47 8.57 -23.40
CA LEU A 766 -12.80 7.49 -24.35
C LEU A 766 -11.98 7.59 -25.66
N PRO A 767 -11.91 8.73 -26.36
CA PRO A 767 -11.01 8.87 -27.52
C PRO A 767 -9.54 8.66 -27.15
N THR A 768 -9.10 9.05 -25.95
CA THR A 768 -7.71 8.86 -25.50
C THR A 768 -7.38 7.36 -25.31
N ALA A 769 -8.27 6.62 -24.64
CA ALA A 769 -8.13 5.17 -24.46
C ALA A 769 -8.20 4.41 -25.79
N ALA A 770 -9.18 4.75 -26.65
CA ALA A 770 -9.33 4.17 -27.97
C ALA A 770 -8.14 4.49 -28.89
N SER A 771 -7.53 5.68 -28.78
CA SER A 771 -6.28 6.01 -29.48
C SER A 771 -5.14 5.07 -29.08
N ARG A 772 -4.89 4.92 -27.76
CA ARG A 772 -3.82 4.03 -27.26
C ARG A 772 -4.05 2.57 -27.67
N ALA A 773 -5.30 2.09 -27.56
CA ALA A 773 -5.68 0.75 -28.00
C ALA A 773 -5.45 0.55 -29.51
N LEU A 774 -5.84 1.53 -30.34
CA LEU A 774 -5.66 1.49 -31.80
C LEU A 774 -4.18 1.45 -32.20
N HIS A 775 -3.35 2.35 -31.67
CA HIS A 775 -1.90 2.38 -31.95
C HIS A 775 -1.21 1.08 -31.53
N THR A 776 -1.47 0.61 -30.31
CA THR A 776 -0.88 -0.62 -29.77
C THR A 776 -1.30 -1.84 -30.59
N THR A 777 -2.58 -1.96 -30.92
CA THR A 777 -3.13 -3.04 -31.75
C THR A 777 -2.53 -3.01 -33.16
N HIS A 778 -2.41 -1.82 -33.76
CA HIS A 778 -1.81 -1.65 -35.10
C HIS A 778 -0.32 -2.01 -35.12
N ALA A 779 0.44 -1.69 -34.07
CA ALA A 779 1.83 -2.11 -33.91
C ALA A 779 1.97 -3.63 -33.80
N ILE A 780 1.12 -4.29 -32.99
CA ILE A 780 1.05 -5.75 -32.87
C ILE A 780 0.71 -6.41 -34.21
N LEU A 781 -0.25 -5.84 -34.96
CA LEU A 781 -0.65 -6.32 -36.29
C LEU A 781 0.48 -6.17 -37.31
N ARG A 782 1.20 -5.04 -37.34
CA ARG A 782 2.40 -4.86 -38.19
C ARG A 782 3.50 -5.86 -37.85
N ARG A 783 3.82 -6.05 -36.56
CA ARG A 783 4.83 -7.02 -36.09
C ARG A 783 4.43 -8.45 -36.49
N THR A 784 3.14 -8.76 -36.43
CA THR A 784 2.58 -10.05 -36.87
C THR A 784 2.65 -10.23 -38.38
N GLN A 785 2.25 -9.23 -39.18
CA GLN A 785 2.32 -9.29 -40.65
C GLN A 785 3.76 -9.41 -41.15
N LYS A 786 4.69 -8.63 -40.60
CA LYS A 786 6.11 -8.67 -40.96
C LYS A 786 6.74 -10.03 -40.66
N HIS A 787 6.35 -10.65 -39.55
CA HIS A 787 6.74 -12.03 -39.23
C HIS A 787 6.13 -13.05 -40.21
N ALA A 788 4.87 -12.88 -40.62
CA ALA A 788 4.22 -13.77 -41.59
C ALA A 788 4.91 -13.71 -42.97
N LEU A 789 5.27 -12.52 -43.44
CA LEU A 789 6.01 -12.31 -44.70
C LEU A 789 7.40 -12.94 -44.64
N ALA A 790 8.16 -12.71 -43.55
CA ALA A 790 9.49 -13.29 -43.35
C ALA A 790 9.51 -14.83 -43.15
N LEU A 791 8.34 -15.45 -42.97
CA LEU A 791 8.16 -16.90 -43.08
C LEU A 791 7.77 -17.33 -44.50
N ALA A 792 6.93 -16.55 -45.19
CA ALA A 792 6.55 -16.81 -46.59
C ALA A 792 7.77 -16.79 -47.53
N GLU A 793 8.71 -15.88 -47.32
CA GLU A 793 10.00 -15.81 -48.03
C GLU A 793 10.94 -17.02 -47.77
N ARG A 794 10.60 -17.90 -46.83
CA ARG A 794 11.38 -19.11 -46.48
C ARG A 794 10.70 -20.42 -46.91
N SER A 795 9.40 -20.38 -47.21
CA SER A 795 8.74 -21.39 -48.04
C SER A 795 9.12 -21.18 -49.51
N SER A 796 9.17 -22.26 -50.30
CA SER A 796 9.50 -22.22 -51.73
C SER A 796 8.29 -21.85 -52.62
N ASP A 797 7.40 -21.02 -52.09
CA ASP A 797 6.17 -20.58 -52.76
C ASP A 797 6.47 -19.25 -53.48
N ASP A 798 6.91 -19.35 -54.74
CA ASP A 798 7.41 -18.23 -55.57
C ASP A 798 6.36 -17.11 -55.78
N PRO A 799 6.59 -15.88 -55.29
CA PRO A 799 5.69 -14.75 -55.49
C PRO A 799 5.59 -14.24 -56.94
N SER A 800 6.44 -14.72 -57.86
CA SER A 800 6.48 -14.25 -59.26
C SER A 800 5.42 -14.89 -60.17
N SER A 801 4.75 -15.96 -59.73
CA SER A 801 3.77 -16.68 -60.56
C SER A 801 2.32 -16.21 -60.36
N SER A 802 1.87 -15.36 -61.29
CA SER A 802 0.48 -15.01 -61.62
C SER A 802 -0.31 -14.05 -60.71
N ASN A 803 -0.72 -12.91 -61.28
CA ASN A 803 -1.78 -12.02 -60.75
C ASN A 803 -3.19 -12.61 -61.01
N ALA A 804 -3.39 -13.92 -60.84
CA ALA A 804 -4.55 -14.64 -61.40
C ALA A 804 -5.55 -15.19 -60.37
N TYR A 805 -5.16 -15.32 -59.09
CA TYR A 805 -6.02 -15.93 -58.07
C TYR A 805 -5.97 -15.16 -56.74
N THR A 806 -7.11 -15.07 -56.08
CA THR A 806 -7.25 -14.56 -54.72
C THR A 806 -6.75 -15.57 -53.68
N ASP A 807 -6.45 -15.08 -52.47
CA ASP A 807 -5.96 -15.89 -51.36
C ASP A 807 -6.99 -16.97 -50.92
N ASP A 808 -8.27 -16.80 -51.27
CA ASP A 808 -9.36 -17.73 -50.98
C ASP A 808 -9.60 -18.77 -52.10
N GLU A 809 -9.33 -18.43 -53.37
CA GLU A 809 -9.30 -19.40 -54.47
C GLU A 809 -8.12 -20.37 -54.29
N LEU A 810 -6.95 -19.87 -53.89
CA LEU A 810 -5.77 -20.70 -53.58
C LEU A 810 -5.99 -21.60 -52.35
N ASP A 811 -6.61 -21.08 -51.29
CA ASP A 811 -6.98 -21.86 -50.11
C ASP A 811 -8.12 -22.86 -50.35
N SER A 812 -8.92 -22.66 -51.41
CA SER A 812 -9.91 -23.63 -51.87
C SER A 812 -9.29 -24.77 -52.67
N GLN A 813 -8.18 -24.51 -53.39
CA GLN A 813 -7.43 -25.53 -54.13
C GLN A 813 -6.51 -26.36 -53.22
N GLU A 814 -5.88 -25.76 -52.21
CA GLU A 814 -5.12 -26.49 -51.19
C GLU A 814 -5.59 -26.11 -49.76
N PRO A 815 -6.56 -26.84 -49.18
CA PRO A 815 -7.08 -26.54 -47.84
C PRO A 815 -6.04 -26.51 -46.71
N LEU A 816 -4.87 -27.15 -46.88
CA LEU A 816 -3.77 -27.11 -45.92
C LEU A 816 -2.90 -25.83 -46.05
N ARG A 817 -2.92 -25.14 -47.20
CA ARG A 817 -2.33 -23.80 -47.37
C ARG A 817 -2.95 -22.82 -46.39
N ARG A 818 -4.29 -22.85 -46.26
CA ARG A 818 -5.08 -22.07 -45.30
C ARG A 818 -4.59 -22.22 -43.86
N VAL A 819 -4.27 -23.44 -43.46
CA VAL A 819 -3.77 -23.78 -42.11
C VAL A 819 -2.35 -23.24 -41.90
N ARG A 820 -1.46 -23.37 -42.90
CA ARG A 820 -0.12 -22.77 -42.85
C ARG A 820 -0.22 -21.24 -42.78
N ARG A 821 -1.04 -20.63 -43.66
CA ARG A 821 -1.32 -19.18 -43.75
C ARG A 821 -1.83 -18.61 -42.43
N MET A 822 -2.77 -19.27 -41.74
CA MET A 822 -3.29 -18.75 -40.47
C MET A 822 -2.35 -18.95 -39.28
N ARG A 823 -1.53 -20.00 -39.24
CA ARG A 823 -0.49 -20.15 -38.20
C ARG A 823 0.57 -19.04 -38.26
N THR A 824 0.88 -18.48 -39.43
CA THR A 824 1.82 -17.36 -39.51
C THR A 824 1.20 -16.00 -39.11
N ARG A 825 -0.13 -15.90 -39.07
CA ARG A 825 -0.90 -14.68 -38.71
C ARG A 825 -1.41 -14.67 -37.25
N GLU A 826 -0.93 -15.59 -36.41
CA GLU A 826 -1.14 -15.58 -34.95
C GLU A 826 -0.54 -14.31 -34.32
N LEU A 827 -1.34 -13.56 -33.54
CA LEU A 827 -0.92 -12.29 -32.94
C LEU A 827 0.36 -12.44 -32.09
N ARG A 828 1.37 -11.64 -32.40
CA ARG A 828 2.70 -11.65 -31.75
C ARG A 828 2.73 -10.90 -30.40
N ILE A 829 1.69 -11.09 -29.57
CA ILE A 829 1.42 -10.29 -28.36
C ILE A 829 2.61 -10.30 -27.37
N ILE A 830 3.17 -11.47 -27.04
CA ILE A 830 4.32 -11.56 -26.12
C ILE A 830 5.56 -10.88 -26.72
N GLN A 831 5.78 -11.04 -28.03
CA GLN A 831 6.89 -10.39 -28.75
C GLN A 831 6.68 -8.88 -28.92
N SER A 832 5.46 -8.38 -28.69
CA SER A 832 5.06 -6.97 -28.67
C SER A 832 4.94 -6.40 -27.24
N ARG A 833 5.51 -7.06 -26.22
CA ARG A 833 5.59 -6.55 -24.83
C ARG A 833 5.91 -5.04 -24.79
N ASP A 834 6.92 -4.63 -25.54
CA ASP A 834 7.42 -3.27 -25.49
C ASP A 834 6.54 -2.29 -26.29
N ASP A 835 5.78 -2.78 -27.28
CA ASP A 835 4.73 -1.97 -27.97
C ASP A 835 3.57 -1.66 -27.01
N ILE A 836 3.23 -2.62 -26.13
CA ILE A 836 2.16 -2.46 -25.11
C ILE A 836 2.61 -1.50 -24.00
N LEU A 837 3.88 -1.53 -23.60
CA LEU A 837 4.44 -0.64 -22.57
C LEU A 837 4.80 0.77 -23.07
N ALA A 838 5.01 0.96 -24.37
CA ALA A 838 5.53 2.21 -24.95
C ALA A 838 4.70 3.46 -24.60
N PHE A 839 3.40 3.30 -24.34
CA PHE A 839 2.46 4.41 -24.14
C PHE A 839 2.12 4.71 -22.67
N GLU A 840 2.77 4.04 -21.72
CA GLU A 840 2.68 4.38 -20.28
C GLU A 840 3.75 5.40 -19.85
N ALA A 841 4.80 5.62 -20.65
CA ALA A 841 5.80 6.66 -20.39
C ALA A 841 5.40 8.01 -21.02
N GLU A 842 5.61 9.11 -20.29
CA GLU A 842 5.24 10.48 -20.71
C GLU A 842 5.95 10.98 -21.99
N SER A 843 6.95 10.25 -22.49
CA SER A 843 7.71 10.55 -23.71
C SER A 843 7.12 9.95 -25.00
N GLY A 844 6.08 9.11 -24.93
CA GLY A 844 5.50 8.43 -26.09
C GLY A 844 4.55 9.30 -26.92
N SER A 845 5.02 9.92 -28.00
CA SER A 845 4.16 10.67 -28.93
C SER A 845 3.36 9.74 -29.85
N PHE A 846 2.05 9.60 -29.58
CA PHE A 846 1.09 8.92 -30.45
C PHE A 846 0.04 9.90 -30.99
N GLU A 847 -0.44 9.64 -32.21
CA GLU A 847 -1.46 10.47 -32.86
C GLU A 847 -2.84 10.22 -32.22
N THR A 848 -3.42 11.24 -31.58
CA THR A 848 -4.72 11.13 -30.90
C THR A 848 -5.89 11.26 -31.85
N MET A 849 -6.99 10.58 -31.54
CA MET A 849 -8.28 10.74 -32.22
C MET A 849 -8.73 12.20 -32.20
N ARG A 850 -9.20 12.66 -33.36
CA ARG A 850 -9.56 14.06 -33.63
C ARG A 850 -11.09 14.23 -33.55
N PRO A 851 -11.61 15.35 -33.03
CA PRO A 851 -13.05 15.58 -32.96
C PRO A 851 -13.62 15.75 -34.39
N TRP A 852 -14.68 15.00 -34.73
CA TRP A 852 -15.32 15.09 -36.04
C TRP A 852 -16.20 16.34 -36.09
N LYS A 853 -15.59 17.49 -36.41
CA LYS A 853 -16.27 18.78 -36.49
C LYS A 853 -17.43 18.71 -37.51
N GLY A 854 -18.58 19.27 -37.15
CA GLY A 854 -19.77 19.26 -38.01
C GLY A 854 -20.44 17.88 -38.17
N PHE A 855 -20.11 16.88 -37.34
CA PHE A 855 -20.71 15.54 -37.47
C PHE A 855 -22.24 15.54 -37.32
N TRP A 856 -22.77 16.25 -36.32
CA TRP A 856 -24.22 16.43 -36.08
C TRP A 856 -24.81 17.68 -36.75
N GLY A 857 -24.02 18.42 -37.53
CA GLY A 857 -24.51 19.56 -38.31
C GLY A 857 -25.13 19.09 -39.63
N SER A 858 -26.14 19.84 -40.09
CA SER A 858 -26.69 19.78 -41.45
C SER A 858 -25.70 20.33 -42.48
#